data_AF-A0A517LEN3-F1
#
_entry.id   AF-A0A517LEN3-F1
#
_cell.length_a   1.000
_cell.length_b   1.000
_cell.length_c   1.000
_cell.angle_alpha   90.00
_cell.angle_beta   90.00
_cell.angle_gamma   90.00
#
_symmetry.space_group_name_H-M   'P 1'
#
loop_
_entity.id
_entity.type
_entity.pdbx_description
1 polymer ?
#
loop_
_entity_poly.entity_id
_entity_poly.type
_entity_poly.pdbx_seq_one_letter_code
_entity_poly.pdbx_strand_id
1 'polypeptide(L)'
;MADKEATVYIVDVGKSMGKKNQGRERTDLEWALQYVWDKITTTVETARKTAGVGVVALRSDVSNNELDAEEEYGNISVLQDIKQTLLTDLHTLRDELKPSRTNRGDGIAAIVVAIQMITKHCKKLKFVRKIVLVTDAMNFMDHDDNEAVARQIKDENIQLVVLGVDFDDAQFGFKEEDKDPVKAENEKRLRELVEECDGQFGTIAEAIAEMGVPRLKSTRPIASYKSLLTLGLPTKYDSAMAIDVERYPRTRVAAAPSASKHVESANMAPGPSQAQASGTVQNGEDVEMGGTGDNNLVAVKNARGYWVEDPDAPGGKRDVPREDLAKGYEYGRTAVFISESDRNVTTMDVTACLDIIGFIPMEKYELHMNMSNTNIIVGNKANDKAKMALSSLVWVLHELETYAIARFVPKDNYAKGPVILLLAPEIRDDHECLIDVELPFAEDIRSYVFPHLDKIVTVGGKTLTQHRNLPSDDLMKSMGDYMDAMDISTFENGDEYAPIEDTFSLKVHRLKEAIKFRAVNKIDEVPPPAPILLKYSKPPEELVQKAGPSLEAVIEAADVKKVPLKQKGRKRTRDVDKPLSGLNVEELLGREKRSKISADNAIPEFKQILSKTEDMSQIRDAIKQMSAIVQTYIRHSVGSSAYARAVEAIRVMKEEMVEFELPDIFNDFIRDLKKKVLGGELGGDRSEMWYNIRVNKLGLIDNNLSELSDVTPEEAKTMTPGVSTEFFTESQLPNENQTALGILHEKYGDVVRIGPNALSFADPRALKTIYGLNKGFTKSEFYPVQQGVVKGRRLPSLFSTTDEGYHARYRRCVNNIFAMSSLVTYEPLVDSTTALFLAQTERLFTSKEATCSFSKWLQYYAFDVIGELTWSQPIGFIQKNQDIDGIIAFISGFLDYAGPIGQLPFLDHFLNKNFVKMYLQRHFNLFPSEFPATKFALDRSAARAPEMSLIKEKGLSAAKDLSRIESQTPRGIDFLSKFTQAQFEHPDFMTNDLVLTSCLSMVLAGSETTAISLSSIFYHLLRNPRCYAKLMEELDKAVEEGLIGESTSEIVTWKTSQTLPYLDAVVQEAFRLHPAAGLMLERVTPPAGINILGNHVPGGTIVGCSAWVLHRRPEIFGEDVTVFRPERWLEADKDQLRDMKATMFQFGAGARTCIGKNISLLEIYKLVPSFLRRFEIELVEPGREWRTINSWFVRQEGFDVRFKLRSQAEA
;
A
#
# COMPACT_ATOMS: atom_id res chain seq x y z
N MET A 1 -14.56 12.03 39.11
CA MET A 1 -13.40 12.69 39.73
C MET A 1 -12.68 11.65 40.56
N ALA A 2 -11.36 11.53 40.41
CA ALA A 2 -10.56 10.74 41.33
C ALA A 2 -10.09 11.63 42.48
N ASP A 3 -9.61 11.00 43.54
CA ASP A 3 -9.24 11.68 44.77
C ASP A 3 -8.02 12.60 44.58
N LYS A 4 -7.91 13.59 45.46
CA LYS A 4 -6.72 14.45 45.55
C LYS A 4 -5.65 13.68 46.30
N GLU A 5 -4.40 13.77 45.86
CA GLU A 5 -3.28 13.00 46.40
C GLU A 5 -2.16 13.96 46.82
N ALA A 6 -1.57 13.72 47.98
CA ALA A 6 -0.40 14.43 48.49
C ALA A 6 0.62 13.39 48.95
N THR A 7 1.72 13.25 48.20
CA THR A 7 2.79 12.30 48.50
C THR A 7 4.09 13.02 48.79
N VAL A 8 4.75 12.71 49.89
CA VAL A 8 6.08 13.23 50.23
C VAL A 8 7.10 12.10 50.17
N TYR A 9 8.16 12.26 49.37
CA TYR A 9 9.29 11.35 49.31
C TYR A 9 10.44 11.89 50.15
N ILE A 10 10.83 11.15 51.18
CA ILE A 10 12.01 11.41 51.99
C ILE A 10 13.12 10.51 51.46
N VAL A 11 14.18 11.11 50.93
CA VAL A 11 15.32 10.38 50.34
C VAL A 11 16.56 10.64 51.17
N ASP A 12 17.14 9.58 51.74
CA ASP A 12 18.44 9.64 52.41
C ASP A 12 19.54 9.91 51.39
N VAL A 13 20.17 11.08 51.49
CA VAL A 13 21.30 11.48 50.67
C VAL A 13 22.62 11.44 51.43
N GLY A 14 22.68 10.76 52.58
CA GLY A 14 23.88 10.67 53.40
C GLY A 14 25.09 10.10 52.65
N LYS A 15 26.29 10.38 53.16
CA LYS A 15 27.56 9.84 52.63
C LYS A 15 27.56 8.31 52.55
N SER A 16 26.85 7.60 53.43
CA SER A 16 26.71 6.13 53.39
C SER A 16 26.01 5.63 52.11
N MET A 17 24.96 6.34 51.66
CA MET A 17 24.22 6.05 50.43
C MET A 17 25.05 6.27 49.14
N GLY A 18 26.19 6.95 49.25
CA GLY A 18 27.15 7.14 48.14
C GLY A 18 28.06 5.93 47.87
N LYS A 19 28.00 4.87 48.69
CA LYS A 19 28.79 3.65 48.49
C LYS A 19 28.14 2.72 47.44
N LYS A 20 28.95 1.79 46.92
CA LYS A 20 28.49 0.69 46.07
C LYS A 20 28.60 -0.60 46.87
N ASN A 21 27.48 -1.20 47.24
CA ASN A 21 27.45 -2.43 48.03
C ASN A 21 26.92 -3.62 47.19
N GLN A 22 27.17 -4.85 47.67
CA GLN A 22 26.62 -6.10 47.11
C GLN A 22 26.87 -6.33 45.59
N GLY A 23 28.03 -5.91 45.09
CA GLY A 23 28.42 -6.10 43.68
C GLY A 23 27.70 -5.19 42.66
N ARG A 24 26.95 -4.18 43.12
CA ARG A 24 26.24 -3.23 42.25
C ARG A 24 27.20 -2.31 41.49
N GLU A 25 26.90 -2.02 40.22
CA GLU A 25 27.67 -1.06 39.40
C GLU A 25 27.40 0.41 39.77
N ARG A 26 26.24 0.70 40.37
CA ARG A 26 25.75 2.04 40.77
C ARG A 26 25.81 2.21 42.30
N THR A 27 25.75 3.46 42.77
CA THR A 27 25.67 3.72 44.22
C THR A 27 24.31 3.31 44.78
N ASP A 28 24.24 3.09 46.09
CA ASP A 28 23.00 2.74 46.78
C ASP A 28 21.92 3.82 46.60
N LEU A 29 22.31 5.09 46.60
CA LEU A 29 21.45 6.22 46.26
C LEU A 29 20.94 6.14 44.81
N GLU A 30 21.84 5.97 43.83
CA GLU A 30 21.46 5.88 42.41
C GLU A 30 20.55 4.68 42.12
N TRP A 31 20.71 3.60 42.89
CA TRP A 31 19.86 2.42 42.82
C TRP A 31 18.46 2.71 43.39
N ALA A 32 18.38 3.25 44.61
CA ALA A 32 17.12 3.57 45.26
C ALA A 32 16.33 4.68 44.55
N LEU A 33 17.03 5.65 43.95
CA LEU A 33 16.43 6.71 43.15
C LEU A 33 15.67 6.18 41.92
N GLN A 34 15.96 4.98 41.41
CA GLN A 34 15.19 4.40 40.29
C GLN A 34 13.71 4.27 40.64
N TYR A 35 13.42 3.79 41.86
CA TYR A 35 12.07 3.69 42.39
C TYR A 35 11.42 5.07 42.56
N VAL A 36 12.13 6.00 43.20
CA VAL A 36 11.63 7.36 43.45
C VAL A 36 11.30 8.06 42.12
N TRP A 37 12.20 8.00 41.15
CA TRP A 37 11.98 8.58 39.82
C TRP A 37 10.83 7.92 39.07
N ASP A 38 10.67 6.59 39.10
CA ASP A 38 9.50 5.94 38.52
C ASP A 38 8.20 6.45 39.14
N LYS A 39 8.11 6.56 40.47
CA LYS A 39 6.87 7.03 41.11
C LYS A 39 6.56 8.50 40.85
N ILE A 40 7.57 9.38 40.90
CA ILE A 40 7.36 10.80 40.59
C ILE A 40 6.98 10.96 39.12
N THR A 41 7.70 10.33 38.18
CA THR A 41 7.37 10.42 36.75
C THR A 41 6.01 9.81 36.41
N THR A 42 5.61 8.72 37.09
CA THR A 42 4.25 8.16 36.97
C THR A 42 3.20 9.20 37.38
N THR A 43 3.45 9.93 38.46
CA THR A 43 2.55 10.99 38.93
C THR A 43 2.47 12.13 37.91
N VAL A 44 3.62 12.56 37.37
CA VAL A 44 3.73 13.58 36.32
C VAL A 44 3.00 13.15 35.04
N GLU A 45 3.11 11.88 34.64
CA GLU A 45 2.44 11.31 33.47
C GLU A 45 0.91 11.43 33.57
N THR A 46 0.34 11.44 34.77
CA THR A 46 -1.11 11.63 34.94
C THR A 46 -1.58 13.04 34.57
N ALA A 47 -0.67 14.02 34.51
CA ALA A 47 -0.92 15.44 34.26
C ALA A 47 -1.98 16.06 35.18
N ARG A 48 -2.13 15.54 36.40
CA ARG A 48 -3.14 16.00 37.37
C ARG A 48 -2.63 17.13 38.23
N LYS A 49 -3.36 18.25 38.23
CA LYS A 49 -3.14 19.36 39.18
C LYS A 49 -3.38 18.96 40.64
N THR A 50 -4.17 17.91 40.87
CA THR A 50 -4.59 17.44 42.20
C THR A 50 -3.69 16.36 42.80
N ALA A 51 -2.65 15.92 42.09
CA ALA A 51 -1.65 14.98 42.58
C ALA A 51 -0.36 15.75 42.89
N GLY A 52 -0.21 16.14 44.15
CA GLY A 52 0.94 16.91 44.62
C GLY A 52 2.06 16.00 45.09
N VAL A 53 3.29 16.36 44.74
CA VAL A 53 4.50 15.65 45.19
C VAL A 53 5.41 16.63 45.93
N GLY A 54 5.82 16.25 47.15
CA GLY A 54 6.90 16.90 47.90
C GLY A 54 8.14 16.00 47.95
N VAL A 55 9.33 16.60 48.03
CA VAL A 55 10.60 15.87 48.14
C VAL A 55 11.44 16.48 49.25
N VAL A 56 11.88 15.63 50.19
CA VAL A 56 12.73 15.97 51.32
C VAL A 56 14.03 15.18 51.21
N ALA A 57 15.16 15.87 51.28
CA ALA A 57 16.48 15.26 51.38
C ALA A 57 16.83 15.11 52.87
N LEU A 58 17.00 13.85 53.30
CA LEU A 58 17.49 13.49 54.62
C LEU A 58 19.02 13.44 54.59
N ARG A 59 19.68 13.98 55.62
CA ARG A 59 21.15 14.04 55.77
C ARG A 59 21.84 14.85 54.68
N SER A 60 21.23 15.97 54.28
CA SER A 60 21.80 16.93 53.33
C SER A 60 22.91 17.79 53.96
N ASP A 61 23.83 18.31 53.13
CA ASP A 61 24.94 19.18 53.58
C ASP A 61 24.45 20.49 54.23
N VAL A 62 23.23 20.91 53.86
CA VAL A 62 22.54 22.09 54.40
C VAL A 62 21.24 21.65 55.11
N SER A 63 20.71 22.49 55.99
CA SER A 63 19.35 22.36 56.53
C SER A 63 18.46 23.40 55.86
N ASN A 64 17.29 22.99 55.40
CA ASN A 64 16.29 23.91 54.85
C ASN A 64 14.89 23.34 55.09
N ASN A 65 14.33 23.59 56.27
CA ASN A 65 12.98 23.17 56.64
C ASN A 65 12.38 24.15 57.66
N GLU A 66 11.06 24.12 57.87
CA GLU A 66 10.39 25.09 58.76
C GLU A 66 10.72 24.93 60.25
N LEU A 67 11.32 23.80 60.64
CA LEU A 67 11.71 23.48 62.01
C LEU A 67 13.23 23.58 62.21
N ASP A 68 13.96 24.14 61.25
CA ASP A 68 15.43 24.22 61.26
C ASP A 68 16.02 25.06 62.41
N ALA A 69 15.17 25.80 63.13
CA ALA A 69 15.52 26.54 64.33
C ALA A 69 15.86 25.64 65.53
N GLU A 70 15.38 24.40 65.53
CA GLU A 70 15.66 23.39 66.56
C GLU A 70 16.77 22.45 66.05
N GLU A 71 17.80 22.19 66.88
CA GLU A 71 18.97 21.39 66.48
C GLU A 71 18.62 19.96 66.05
N GLU A 72 17.49 19.43 66.55
CA GLU A 72 16.94 18.10 66.26
C GLU A 72 16.52 17.92 64.80
N TYR A 73 16.15 19.00 64.09
CA TYR A 73 15.76 18.98 62.67
C TYR A 73 16.88 19.42 61.72
N GLY A 74 18.12 19.37 62.20
CA GLY A 74 19.32 19.67 61.42
C GLY A 74 19.59 18.67 60.29
N ASN A 75 20.24 19.14 59.21
CA ASN A 75 20.62 18.37 58.03
C ASN A 75 19.45 17.72 57.27
N ILE A 76 18.26 18.32 57.35
CA ILE A 76 17.07 17.96 56.59
C ILE A 76 16.68 19.13 55.69
N SER A 77 16.54 18.90 54.39
CA SER A 77 16.19 19.94 53.41
C SER A 77 14.94 19.57 52.61
N VAL A 78 13.94 20.45 52.60
CA VAL A 78 12.81 20.39 51.68
C VAL A 78 13.29 20.91 50.32
N LEU A 79 13.51 20.00 49.37
CA LEU A 79 13.93 20.35 48.01
C LEU A 79 12.73 20.83 47.17
N GLN A 80 11.55 20.27 47.45
CA GLN A 80 10.32 20.65 46.78
C GLN A 80 9.13 20.55 47.74
N ASP A 81 8.41 21.67 47.90
CA ASP A 81 7.10 21.70 48.55
C ASP A 81 6.05 20.91 47.76
N ILE A 82 4.99 20.45 48.43
CA ILE A 82 3.90 19.71 47.80
C ILE A 82 3.23 20.59 46.73
N LYS A 83 3.53 20.31 45.46
CA LYS A 83 2.97 20.98 44.29
C LYS A 83 2.83 20.01 43.12
N GLN A 84 2.14 20.42 42.06
CA GLN A 84 2.15 19.67 40.80
C GLN A 84 3.57 19.71 40.22
N THR A 85 4.22 18.56 40.10
CA THR A 85 5.57 18.46 39.54
C THR A 85 5.54 18.64 38.03
N LEU A 86 6.38 19.54 37.52
CA LEU A 86 6.62 19.75 36.10
C LEU A 86 7.94 19.10 35.66
N LEU A 87 8.17 19.03 34.35
CA LEU A 87 9.41 18.46 33.80
C LEU A 87 10.67 19.23 34.24
N THR A 88 10.55 20.55 34.38
CA THR A 88 11.65 21.40 34.89
C THR A 88 12.00 21.06 36.33
N ASP A 89 10.99 20.83 37.17
CA ASP A 89 11.18 20.43 38.56
C ASP A 89 11.91 19.07 38.66
N LEU A 90 11.56 18.11 37.79
CA LEU A 90 12.26 16.82 37.72
C LEU A 90 13.75 16.98 37.39
N HIS A 91 14.10 17.90 36.49
CA HIS A 91 15.50 18.17 36.16
C HIS A 91 16.24 18.83 37.33
N THR A 92 15.62 19.80 38.00
CA THR A 92 16.20 20.43 39.20
C THR A 92 16.42 19.41 40.32
N LEU A 93 15.41 18.60 40.64
CA LEU A 93 15.52 17.57 41.66
C LEU A 93 16.61 16.53 41.32
N ARG A 94 16.81 16.21 40.04
CA ARG A 94 17.89 15.30 39.60
C ARG A 94 19.28 15.90 39.87
N ASP A 95 19.42 17.21 39.72
CA ASP A 95 20.69 17.90 39.98
C ASP A 95 20.98 18.05 41.48
N GLU A 96 19.94 18.08 42.31
CA GLU A 96 20.04 18.25 43.78
C GLU A 96 20.15 16.92 44.56
N LEU A 97 19.49 15.84 44.11
CA LEU A 97 19.53 14.52 44.77
C LEU A 97 20.85 13.78 44.47
N LYS A 98 21.92 14.18 45.16
CA LYS A 98 23.26 13.60 45.07
C LYS A 98 23.79 13.23 46.47
N PRO A 99 24.74 12.28 46.57
CA PRO A 99 25.32 11.93 47.86
C PRO A 99 25.98 13.13 48.53
N SER A 100 25.64 13.35 49.78
CA SER A 100 26.13 14.41 50.64
C SER A 100 27.47 14.03 51.29
N ARG A 101 28.16 15.01 51.89
CA ARG A 101 29.42 14.77 52.61
C ARG A 101 29.20 14.39 54.07
N THR A 102 27.98 14.57 54.58
CA THR A 102 27.58 14.29 55.97
C THR A 102 26.75 13.01 56.09
N ASN A 103 26.71 12.46 57.30
CA ASN A 103 25.77 11.41 57.73
C ASN A 103 24.90 11.89 58.91
N ARG A 104 24.99 13.18 59.27
CA ARG A 104 24.20 13.80 60.33
C ARG A 104 22.80 14.10 59.82
N GLY A 105 21.80 13.95 60.68
CA GLY A 105 20.38 14.13 60.36
C GLY A 105 19.59 12.88 60.75
N ASP A 106 18.49 13.10 61.45
CA ASP A 106 17.62 12.04 61.97
C ASP A 106 16.47 11.68 61.01
N GLY A 107 16.25 10.39 60.84
CA GLY A 107 15.22 9.85 59.95
C GLY A 107 13.80 10.06 60.47
N ILE A 108 13.62 10.03 61.80
CA ILE A 108 12.30 10.26 62.43
C ILE A 108 11.95 11.74 62.38
N ALA A 109 12.88 12.64 62.68
CA ALA A 109 12.74 14.08 62.46
C ALA A 109 12.33 14.42 61.01
N ALA A 110 12.86 13.71 60.01
CA ALA A 110 12.45 13.91 58.61
C ALA A 110 11.01 13.46 58.33
N ILE A 111 10.52 12.41 59.02
CA ILE A 111 9.10 12.00 58.96
C ILE A 111 8.21 13.10 59.57
N VAL A 112 8.61 13.69 60.69
CA VAL A 112 7.87 14.80 61.33
C VAL A 112 7.78 16.02 60.40
N VAL A 113 8.89 16.40 59.75
CA VAL A 113 8.89 17.47 58.73
C VAL A 113 7.91 17.13 57.59
N ALA A 114 7.89 15.88 57.12
CA ALA A 114 6.95 15.46 56.08
C ALA A 114 5.47 15.49 56.54
N ILE A 115 5.18 15.13 57.79
CA ILE A 115 3.84 15.24 58.38
C ILE A 115 3.40 16.71 58.43
N GLN A 116 4.28 17.63 58.82
CA GLN A 116 4.00 19.07 58.82
C GLN A 116 3.70 19.57 57.40
N MET A 117 4.51 19.18 56.40
CA MET A 117 4.29 19.53 55.00
C MET A 117 2.89 19.09 54.52
N ILE A 118 2.51 17.84 54.81
CA ILE A 118 1.19 17.29 54.44
C ILE A 118 0.08 18.05 55.15
N THR A 119 0.21 18.29 56.45
CA THR A 119 -0.81 18.98 57.26
C THR A 119 -1.04 20.41 56.77
N LYS A 120 0.04 21.14 56.50
CA LYS A 120 0.02 22.51 55.98
C LYS A 120 -0.63 22.59 54.59
N HIS A 121 -0.28 21.66 53.69
CA HIS A 121 -0.81 21.64 52.33
C HIS A 121 -2.28 21.19 52.27
N CYS A 122 -2.61 20.09 52.94
CA CYS A 122 -3.95 19.48 52.87
C CYS A 122 -4.97 20.27 53.70
N LYS A 123 -4.56 20.94 54.78
CA LYS A 123 -5.48 21.60 55.71
C LYS A 123 -6.61 20.63 56.12
N LYS A 124 -7.86 21.08 56.10
CA LYS A 124 -9.07 20.24 56.35
C LYS A 124 -9.65 19.59 55.09
N LEU A 125 -8.94 19.61 53.95
CA LEU A 125 -9.44 19.03 52.70
C LEU A 125 -9.18 17.52 52.66
N LYS A 126 -10.08 16.78 52.01
CA LYS A 126 -9.95 15.34 51.79
C LYS A 126 -8.87 15.06 50.73
N PHE A 127 -7.74 14.51 51.18
CA PHE A 127 -6.62 14.04 50.36
C PHE A 127 -6.29 12.60 50.76
N VAL A 128 -5.82 11.81 49.81
CA VAL A 128 -5.03 10.61 50.08
C VAL A 128 -3.62 11.08 50.40
N ARG A 129 -3.14 10.80 51.61
CA ARG A 129 -1.90 11.32 52.17
C ARG A 129 -0.89 10.19 52.29
N LYS A 130 0.32 10.37 51.76
CA LYS A 130 1.33 9.32 51.73
C LYS A 130 2.73 9.87 52.02
N ILE A 131 3.49 9.19 52.86
CA ILE A 131 4.91 9.45 53.12
C ILE A 131 5.70 8.23 52.69
N VAL A 132 6.78 8.43 51.94
CA VAL A 132 7.68 7.36 51.50
C VAL A 132 9.09 7.68 51.96
N LEU A 133 9.64 6.92 52.89
CA LEU A 133 11.02 7.03 53.36
C LEU A 133 11.91 6.01 52.63
N VAL A 134 13.02 6.48 52.06
CA VAL A 134 14.03 5.67 51.38
C VAL A 134 15.39 5.88 52.06
N THR A 135 15.96 4.84 52.67
CA THR A 135 17.20 4.94 53.47
C THR A 135 18.00 3.63 53.50
N ASP A 136 19.30 3.69 53.79
CA ASP A 136 20.13 2.51 54.11
C ASP A 136 20.12 2.15 55.61
N ALA A 137 19.51 2.98 56.45
CA ALA A 137 19.47 2.87 57.91
C ALA A 137 20.83 2.70 58.60
N MET A 138 21.95 3.08 57.95
CA MET A 138 23.31 2.83 58.44
C MET A 138 23.79 3.79 59.54
N ASN A 139 23.12 4.93 59.73
CA ASN A 139 23.51 5.94 60.72
C ASN A 139 22.40 6.15 61.76
N PHE A 140 22.75 6.80 62.88
CA PHE A 140 21.87 7.05 64.02
C PHE A 140 20.48 7.58 63.62
N MET A 141 19.45 7.03 64.27
CA MET A 141 18.07 7.51 64.25
C MET A 141 17.56 7.53 65.69
N ASP A 142 16.84 8.59 66.06
CA ASP A 142 16.24 8.70 67.39
C ASP A 142 14.84 8.07 67.39
N HIS A 143 14.63 7.09 68.27
CA HIS A 143 13.40 6.29 68.31
C HIS A 143 12.52 6.63 69.52
N ASP A 144 12.93 7.57 70.38
CA ASP A 144 12.24 7.88 71.64
C ASP A 144 10.79 8.38 71.42
N ASP A 145 10.53 9.02 70.26
CA ASP A 145 9.22 9.59 69.90
C ASP A 145 8.37 8.73 68.94
N ASN A 146 8.77 7.49 68.65
CA ASN A 146 8.06 6.64 67.67
C ASN A 146 6.57 6.46 67.98
N GLU A 147 6.19 6.29 69.26
CA GLU A 147 4.77 6.15 69.65
C GLU A 147 3.96 7.42 69.35
N ALA A 148 4.55 8.60 69.55
CA ALA A 148 3.89 9.88 69.31
C ALA A 148 3.73 10.13 67.79
N VAL A 149 4.76 9.83 67.02
CA VAL A 149 4.76 9.90 65.55
C VAL A 149 3.73 8.93 64.96
N ALA A 150 3.65 7.69 65.46
CA ALA A 150 2.66 6.70 65.02
C ALA A 150 1.22 7.16 65.25
N ARG A 151 0.93 7.75 66.42
CA ARG A 151 -0.39 8.34 66.71
C ARG A 151 -0.73 9.47 65.75
N GLN A 152 0.22 10.38 65.50
CA GLN A 152 -0.01 11.50 64.59
C GLN A 152 -0.27 11.05 63.15
N ILE A 153 0.45 10.02 62.67
CA ILE A 153 0.22 9.41 61.35
C ILE A 153 -1.20 8.84 61.24
N LYS A 154 -1.69 8.16 62.29
CA LYS A 154 -3.06 7.63 62.35
C LYS A 154 -4.12 8.73 62.41
N ASP A 155 -3.92 9.74 63.26
CA ASP A 155 -4.87 10.85 63.43
C ASP A 155 -5.04 11.65 62.13
N GLU A 156 -3.95 11.85 61.39
CA GLU A 156 -3.96 12.54 60.10
C GLU A 156 -4.25 11.60 58.91
N ASN A 157 -4.52 10.31 59.14
CA ASN A 157 -4.79 9.29 58.13
C ASN A 157 -3.74 9.27 56.99
N ILE A 158 -2.46 9.25 57.38
CA ILE A 158 -1.30 9.23 56.49
C ILE A 158 -0.84 7.78 56.30
N GLN A 159 -0.60 7.37 55.06
CA GLN A 159 0.04 6.08 54.78
C GLN A 159 1.56 6.22 54.79
N LEU A 160 2.24 5.59 55.76
CA LEU A 160 3.70 5.51 55.81
C LEU A 160 4.21 4.30 55.02
N VAL A 161 5.20 4.52 54.17
CA VAL A 161 5.94 3.46 53.45
C VAL A 161 7.43 3.64 53.70
N VAL A 162 8.08 2.61 54.22
CA VAL A 162 9.53 2.61 54.47
C VAL A 162 10.18 1.58 53.55
N LEU A 163 11.12 2.04 52.73
CA LEU A 163 11.89 1.22 51.79
C LEU A 163 13.37 1.31 52.13
N GLY A 164 13.94 0.17 52.51
CA GLY A 164 15.34 0.08 52.88
C GLY A 164 16.25 -0.44 51.78
N VAL A 165 17.47 0.09 51.70
CA VAL A 165 18.54 -0.53 50.90
C VAL A 165 19.07 -1.75 51.65
N ASP A 166 18.89 -2.93 51.06
CA ASP A 166 19.35 -4.21 51.60
C ASP A 166 18.75 -4.55 52.99
N PHE A 167 17.47 -4.23 53.22
CA PHE A 167 16.74 -4.70 54.41
C PHE A 167 16.42 -6.20 54.31
N ASP A 168 16.33 -6.88 55.45
CA ASP A 168 15.97 -8.29 55.48
C ASP A 168 14.48 -8.46 55.18
N ASP A 169 14.21 -9.32 54.21
CA ASP A 169 12.87 -9.67 53.80
C ASP A 169 12.77 -11.19 53.62
N ALA A 170 12.08 -11.83 54.56
CA ALA A 170 11.87 -13.27 54.55
C ALA A 170 10.91 -13.73 53.43
N GLN A 171 10.03 -12.84 52.94
CA GLN A 171 9.08 -13.14 51.87
C GLN A 171 9.75 -13.02 50.50
N PHE A 172 10.58 -11.99 50.31
CA PHE A 172 11.38 -11.81 49.10
C PHE A 172 12.63 -12.73 49.05
N GLY A 173 13.01 -13.33 50.18
CA GLY A 173 14.12 -14.27 50.27
C GLY A 173 15.50 -13.61 50.31
N PHE A 174 15.58 -12.34 50.72
CA PHE A 174 16.82 -11.60 50.84
C PHE A 174 17.22 -11.40 52.31
N LYS A 175 18.46 -11.76 52.63
CA LYS A 175 19.06 -11.50 53.94
C LYS A 175 20.47 -10.98 53.75
N GLU A 176 20.80 -9.88 54.40
CA GLU A 176 22.15 -9.30 54.32
C GLU A 176 23.12 -10.10 55.21
N GLU A 177 24.18 -10.64 54.60
CA GLU A 177 25.30 -11.26 55.31
C GLU A 177 26.17 -10.18 55.96
N ASP A 178 26.61 -10.39 57.21
CA ASP A 178 27.44 -9.46 57.99
C ASP A 178 26.85 -8.05 58.21
N LYS A 179 25.53 -7.98 58.46
CA LYS A 179 24.80 -6.72 58.72
C LYS A 179 25.37 -5.92 59.90
N ASP A 180 25.54 -4.61 59.69
CA ASP A 180 25.99 -3.67 60.73
C ASP A 180 25.00 -3.64 61.93
N PRO A 181 25.48 -3.70 63.19
CA PRO A 181 24.60 -3.67 64.37
C PRO A 181 23.67 -2.47 64.44
N VAL A 182 24.11 -1.29 63.99
CA VAL A 182 23.30 -0.05 63.96
C VAL A 182 22.19 -0.17 62.94
N LYS A 183 22.49 -0.72 61.76
CA LYS A 183 21.49 -0.99 60.72
C LYS A 183 20.45 -2.01 61.20
N ALA A 184 20.88 -3.09 61.85
CA ALA A 184 19.99 -4.12 62.39
C ALA A 184 19.03 -3.56 63.45
N GLU A 185 19.52 -2.68 64.34
CA GLU A 185 18.69 -2.01 65.34
C GLU A 185 17.68 -1.04 64.69
N ASN A 186 18.14 -0.17 63.80
CA ASN A 186 17.29 0.78 63.10
C ASN A 186 16.21 0.09 62.24
N GLU A 187 16.58 -0.98 61.53
CA GLU A 187 15.64 -1.75 60.71
C GLU A 187 14.53 -2.37 61.57
N LYS A 188 14.89 -2.91 62.74
CA LYS A 188 13.91 -3.45 63.69
C LYS A 188 12.97 -2.36 64.21
N ARG A 189 13.50 -1.21 64.62
CA ARG A 189 12.70 -0.10 65.15
C ARG A 189 11.79 0.55 64.10
N LEU A 190 12.27 0.70 62.86
CA LEU A 190 11.44 1.18 61.76
C LEU A 190 10.31 0.20 61.42
N ARG A 191 10.54 -1.12 61.56
CA ARG A 191 9.50 -2.12 61.42
C ARG A 191 8.43 -2.00 62.51
N GLU A 192 8.85 -1.85 63.77
CA GLU A 192 7.94 -1.61 64.91
C GLU A 192 7.06 -0.37 64.65
N LEU A 193 7.66 0.75 64.22
CA LEU A 193 6.93 1.98 63.88
C LEU A 193 5.91 1.78 62.75
N VAL A 194 6.28 1.05 61.70
CA VAL A 194 5.40 0.81 60.55
C VAL A 194 4.23 -0.10 60.91
N GLU A 195 4.47 -1.14 61.73
CA GLU A 195 3.41 -2.00 62.26
C GLU A 195 2.45 -1.21 63.17
N GLU A 196 2.99 -0.33 64.02
CA GLU A 196 2.18 0.53 64.87
C GLU A 196 1.30 1.51 64.09
N CYS A 197 1.70 1.93 62.88
CA CYS A 197 0.96 2.89 62.06
C CYS A 197 0.14 2.26 60.91
N ASP A 198 0.02 0.93 60.85
CA ASP A 198 -0.62 0.18 59.74
C ASP A 198 -0.02 0.54 58.35
N GLY A 199 1.31 0.78 58.32
CA GLY A 199 2.06 1.18 57.12
C GLY A 199 2.63 0.00 56.31
N GLN A 200 3.50 0.31 55.33
CA GLN A 200 4.17 -0.70 54.50
C GLN A 200 5.69 -0.66 54.70
N PHE A 201 6.30 -1.81 54.97
CA PHE A 201 7.74 -1.97 55.14
C PHE A 201 8.25 -2.92 54.07
N GLY A 202 9.32 -2.57 53.35
CA GLY A 202 9.87 -3.43 52.30
C GLY A 202 11.31 -3.07 51.92
N THR A 203 11.90 -3.88 51.05
CA THR A 203 13.26 -3.66 50.53
C THR A 203 13.22 -2.98 49.16
N ILE A 204 14.22 -2.15 48.86
CA ILE A 204 14.34 -1.48 47.55
C ILE A 204 14.47 -2.50 46.41
N ALA A 205 15.03 -3.70 46.66
CA ALA A 205 15.15 -4.75 45.65
C ALA A 205 13.77 -5.21 45.14
N GLU A 206 12.84 -5.47 46.07
CA GLU A 206 11.47 -5.85 45.79
C GLU A 206 10.74 -4.73 45.07
N ALA A 207 10.83 -3.50 45.59
CA ALA A 207 10.18 -2.34 45.02
C ALA A 207 10.64 -2.05 43.57
N ILE A 208 11.91 -2.32 43.25
CA ILE A 208 12.47 -2.21 41.90
C ILE A 208 11.98 -3.34 40.99
N ALA A 209 11.92 -4.58 41.50
CA ALA A 209 11.38 -5.71 40.75
C ALA A 209 9.91 -5.48 40.36
N GLU A 210 9.12 -4.90 41.27
CA GLU A 210 7.72 -4.51 41.00
C GLU A 210 7.57 -3.38 39.98
N MET A 211 8.57 -2.52 39.75
CA MET A 211 8.47 -1.43 38.77
C MET A 211 8.23 -1.95 37.35
N GLY A 212 8.72 -3.17 37.06
CA GLY A 212 8.51 -3.82 35.77
C GLY A 212 7.04 -4.07 35.50
N VAL A 213 6.23 -4.29 36.55
CA VAL A 213 4.79 -4.58 36.46
C VAL A 213 4.02 -3.29 36.13
N PRO A 214 3.37 -3.20 34.97
CA PRO A 214 2.68 -1.99 34.59
C PRO A 214 1.45 -1.72 35.46
N ARG A 215 1.40 -0.55 36.09
CA ARG A 215 0.24 -0.14 36.89
C ARG A 215 -0.92 0.31 36.00
N LEU A 216 -2.07 -0.33 36.17
CA LEU A 216 -3.31 0.08 35.51
C LEU A 216 -3.87 1.33 36.17
N LYS A 217 -4.21 2.33 35.35
CA LYS A 217 -4.83 3.57 35.84
C LYS A 217 -6.27 3.28 36.24
N SER A 218 -6.58 3.31 37.53
CA SER A 218 -7.97 3.31 37.99
C SER A 218 -8.67 4.58 37.50
N THR A 219 -9.78 4.41 36.78
CA THR A 219 -10.62 5.52 36.31
C THR A 219 -12.03 5.34 36.81
N ARG A 220 -12.64 6.43 37.31
CA ARG A 220 -14.05 6.39 37.70
C ARG A 220 -14.89 6.16 36.43
N PRO A 221 -15.76 5.13 36.41
CA PRO A 221 -16.59 4.86 35.25
C PRO A 221 -17.56 6.01 35.00
N ILE A 222 -17.72 6.38 33.73
CA ILE A 222 -18.66 7.41 33.27
C ILE A 222 -19.72 6.71 32.43
N ALA A 223 -20.99 6.95 32.76
CA ALA A 223 -22.09 6.39 31.98
C ALA A 223 -22.10 7.00 30.57
N SER A 224 -22.11 6.13 29.57
CA SER A 224 -22.26 6.47 28.15
C SER A 224 -23.71 6.84 27.78
N TYR A 225 -24.69 6.34 28.53
CA TYR A 225 -26.11 6.60 28.37
C TYR A 225 -26.83 6.50 29.72
N LYS A 226 -27.81 7.38 29.93
CA LYS A 226 -28.66 7.43 31.13
C LYS A 226 -30.08 7.78 30.70
N SER A 227 -30.95 6.77 30.58
CA SER A 227 -32.36 6.95 30.22
C SER A 227 -33.09 5.61 30.32
N LEU A 228 -34.29 5.54 29.74
CA LEU A 228 -35.15 4.37 29.73
C LEU A 228 -34.67 3.30 28.72
N LEU A 229 -34.63 2.05 29.16
CA LEU A 229 -34.72 0.84 28.36
C LEU A 229 -36.20 0.51 28.18
N THR A 230 -36.70 0.48 26.94
CA THR A 230 -38.12 0.25 26.67
C THR A 230 -38.39 -1.05 25.92
N LEU A 231 -39.56 -1.64 26.13
CA LEU A 231 -40.13 -2.70 25.31
C LEU A 231 -41.56 -2.29 24.95
N GLY A 232 -41.80 -2.00 23.67
CA GLY A 232 -43.01 -1.34 23.21
C GLY A 232 -42.92 0.19 23.34
N LEU A 233 -44.03 0.90 23.11
CA LEU A 233 -44.09 2.36 23.17
C LEU A 233 -44.89 2.81 24.41
N PRO A 234 -44.24 3.26 25.50
CA PRO A 234 -44.92 3.68 26.74
C PRO A 234 -45.90 4.84 26.54
N THR A 235 -45.67 5.67 25.53
CA THR A 235 -46.56 6.79 25.19
C THR A 235 -47.82 6.37 24.44
N LYS A 236 -47.88 5.14 23.92
CA LYS A 236 -49.00 4.62 23.13
C LYS A 236 -49.71 3.44 23.77
N TYR A 237 -49.02 2.64 24.59
CA TYR A 237 -49.54 1.39 25.14
C TYR A 237 -49.26 1.31 26.63
N ASP A 238 -50.30 1.09 27.44
CA ASP A 238 -50.18 0.92 28.89
C ASP A 238 -49.45 -0.38 29.27
N SER A 239 -49.36 -1.34 28.35
CA SER A 239 -48.64 -2.61 28.53
C SER A 239 -47.14 -2.52 28.20
N ALA A 240 -46.64 -1.37 27.75
CA ALA A 240 -45.23 -1.22 27.42
C ALA A 240 -44.37 -1.13 28.69
N MET A 241 -43.21 -1.78 28.67
CA MET A 241 -42.26 -1.78 29.78
C MET A 241 -41.26 -0.64 29.59
N ALA A 242 -40.93 0.08 30.67
CA ALA A 242 -39.89 1.11 30.69
C ALA A 242 -39.08 1.02 31.98
N ILE A 243 -37.77 0.81 31.85
CA ILE A 243 -36.84 0.62 32.97
C ILE A 243 -35.78 1.71 32.91
N ASP A 244 -35.56 2.44 33.99
CA ASP A 244 -34.50 3.46 34.06
C ASP A 244 -33.11 2.81 34.22
N VAL A 245 -32.24 2.96 33.22
CA VAL A 245 -30.96 2.27 33.13
C VAL A 245 -29.78 3.21 32.92
N GLU A 246 -28.61 2.76 33.37
CA GLU A 246 -27.32 3.39 33.13
C GLU A 246 -26.40 2.43 32.36
N ARG A 247 -25.77 2.93 31.30
CA ARG A 247 -24.89 2.15 30.42
C ARG A 247 -23.44 2.56 30.58
N TYR A 248 -22.55 1.66 30.97
CA TYR A 248 -21.12 1.93 31.18
C TYR A 248 -20.23 1.12 30.23
N PRO A 249 -19.16 1.70 29.66
CA PRO A 249 -18.23 0.93 28.84
C PRO A 249 -17.53 -0.14 29.67
N ARG A 250 -17.58 -1.40 29.21
CA ARG A 250 -16.87 -2.54 29.81
C ARG A 250 -15.48 -2.67 29.22
N THR A 251 -15.41 -2.65 27.89
CA THR A 251 -14.15 -2.73 27.14
C THR A 251 -13.94 -1.45 26.35
N ARG A 252 -12.68 -1.00 26.26
CA ARG A 252 -12.30 0.14 25.42
C ARG A 252 -10.85 0.03 25.03
N VAL A 253 -10.56 0.29 23.76
CA VAL A 253 -9.17 0.34 23.27
C VAL A 253 -8.41 1.47 23.96
N ALA A 254 -7.36 1.11 24.70
CA ALA A 254 -6.43 2.07 25.30
C ALA A 254 -5.52 2.65 24.20
N ALA A 255 -5.63 3.96 23.95
CA ALA A 255 -4.77 4.67 23.00
C ALA A 255 -3.43 5.05 23.64
N ALA A 256 -2.36 4.99 22.84
CA ALA A 256 -1.06 5.48 23.26
C ALA A 256 -1.07 7.03 23.35
N PRO A 257 -0.22 7.65 24.19
CA PRO A 257 -0.09 9.11 24.28
C PRO A 257 0.14 9.76 22.91
N SER A 258 -0.54 10.89 22.64
CA SER A 258 -0.38 11.65 21.41
C SER A 258 0.90 12.49 21.43
N ALA A 259 1.63 12.55 20.31
CA ALA A 259 2.79 13.41 20.16
C ALA A 259 2.40 14.83 19.70
N SER A 260 3.02 15.85 20.29
CA SER A 260 2.91 17.25 19.88
C SER A 260 4.19 17.69 19.16
N LYS A 261 4.05 18.44 18.06
CA LYS A 261 5.18 18.89 17.25
C LYS A 261 5.69 20.24 17.73
N HIS A 262 6.93 20.29 18.20
CA HIS A 262 7.62 21.49 18.65
C HIS A 262 8.95 21.64 17.88
N VAL A 263 9.38 22.88 17.63
CA VAL A 263 10.64 23.20 16.94
C VAL A 263 11.44 24.16 17.81
N GLU A 264 12.76 24.01 17.86
CA GLU A 264 13.66 24.94 18.56
C GLU A 264 13.76 26.28 17.82
N SER A 265 13.51 27.39 18.53
CA SER A 265 13.44 28.75 18.00
C SER A 265 14.79 29.29 17.48
N ALA A 266 15.91 28.60 17.75
CA ALA A 266 17.25 29.07 17.39
C ALA A 266 17.51 29.13 15.87
N ASN A 267 16.66 28.53 15.03
CA ASN A 267 16.88 28.40 13.59
C ASN A 267 15.93 29.23 12.69
N MET A 268 15.17 30.18 13.23
CA MET A 268 14.36 31.07 12.39
C MET A 268 15.16 32.30 11.93
N ALA A 269 15.67 32.28 10.69
CA ALA A 269 16.17 33.47 10.02
C ALA A 269 15.05 34.51 9.84
N PRO A 270 15.32 35.82 9.94
CA PRO A 270 14.30 36.85 9.72
C PRO A 270 14.00 36.94 8.22
N GLY A 271 12.96 36.23 7.78
CA GLY A 271 12.41 36.33 6.43
C GLY A 271 11.31 37.40 6.33
N PRO A 272 10.99 37.91 5.12
CA PRO A 272 10.13 39.08 4.93
C PRO A 272 8.64 38.88 5.25
N SER A 273 8.23 37.70 5.69
CA SER A 273 6.82 37.32 5.86
C SER A 273 6.24 37.60 7.26
N GLN A 274 6.86 38.46 8.07
CA GLN A 274 6.22 38.97 9.30
C GLN A 274 5.13 40.03 9.04
N ALA A 275 5.00 40.51 7.80
CA ALA A 275 4.00 41.52 7.44
C ALA A 275 2.74 40.92 6.80
N GLN A 276 2.10 39.93 7.44
CA GLN A 276 0.68 39.56 7.20
C GLN A 276 0.21 38.50 8.22
N ALA A 277 0.26 38.85 9.51
CA ALA A 277 -0.38 38.03 10.55
C ALA A 277 -0.99 38.94 11.63
N SER A 278 -1.82 39.89 11.21
CA SER A 278 -2.73 40.61 12.08
C SER A 278 -4.15 40.44 11.52
N GLY A 279 -4.86 39.43 12.02
CA GLY A 279 -6.22 39.14 11.61
C GLY A 279 -6.81 37.98 12.40
N THR A 280 -7.57 38.33 13.44
CA THR A 280 -8.52 37.50 14.21
C THR A 280 -7.98 36.39 15.11
N VAL A 281 -7.75 36.74 16.38
CA VAL A 281 -8.23 35.94 17.52
C VAL A 281 -8.93 36.90 18.49
N GLN A 282 -10.26 36.81 18.55
CA GLN A 282 -11.04 37.20 19.73
C GLN A 282 -11.07 36.00 20.68
N ASN A 283 -11.05 36.31 21.97
CA ASN A 283 -11.04 35.46 23.16
C ASN A 283 -9.64 35.02 23.60
N GLY A 284 -9.15 35.78 24.57
CA GLY A 284 -7.91 35.53 25.27
C GLY A 284 -8.03 34.38 26.26
N GLU A 285 -6.95 33.63 26.35
CA GLU A 285 -6.39 33.04 27.55
C GLU A 285 -4.92 32.79 27.18
N ASP A 286 -4.12 33.87 27.25
CA ASP A 286 -2.68 33.78 27.19
C ASP A 286 -2.20 33.07 28.47
N VAL A 287 -1.90 31.78 28.35
CA VAL A 287 -1.08 31.10 29.37
C VAL A 287 0.37 31.46 29.08
N GLU A 288 0.82 32.58 29.64
CA GLU A 288 2.25 32.87 29.78
C GLU A 288 2.89 31.77 30.64
N MET A 289 3.59 30.83 30.00
CA MET A 289 4.54 29.96 30.69
C MET A 289 5.84 30.75 30.88
N GLY A 290 5.88 31.52 31.96
CA GLY A 290 7.11 32.13 32.46
C GLY A 290 8.12 31.06 32.89
N GLY A 291 9.34 31.14 32.36
CA GLY A 291 10.45 30.27 32.76
C GLY A 291 11.70 30.55 31.93
N THR A 292 12.56 31.42 32.44
CA THR A 292 13.94 31.60 31.98
C THR A 292 14.72 30.29 32.10
N GLY A 293 15.01 29.63 30.98
CA GLY A 293 15.79 28.39 30.94
C GLY A 293 15.78 27.68 29.59
N ASP A 294 16.73 28.03 28.72
CA ASP A 294 17.36 27.30 27.59
C ASP A 294 16.57 26.50 26.54
N ASN A 295 15.26 26.26 26.64
CA ASN A 295 14.52 25.51 25.61
C ASN A 295 13.43 26.36 24.95
N ASN A 296 13.85 27.06 23.90
CA ASN A 296 13.03 27.98 23.12
C ASN A 296 12.12 27.19 22.14
N LEU A 297 11.24 26.31 22.64
CA LEU A 297 10.39 25.45 21.81
C LEU A 297 9.13 26.20 21.35
N VAL A 298 8.96 26.37 20.04
CA VAL A 298 7.77 26.99 19.42
C VAL A 298 6.85 25.88 18.89
N ALA A 299 5.56 25.96 19.24
CA ALA A 299 4.55 25.04 18.73
C ALA A 299 4.37 25.23 17.21
N VAL A 300 4.44 24.13 16.44
CA VAL A 300 4.26 24.18 14.98
C VAL A 300 2.79 24.45 14.64
N LYS A 301 2.48 25.67 14.19
CA LYS A 301 1.16 26.00 13.63
C LYS A 301 1.09 25.51 12.19
N ASN A 302 0.25 24.52 11.93
CA ASN A 302 0.00 24.04 10.57
C ASN A 302 -1.06 24.92 9.89
N ALA A 303 -0.66 25.76 8.93
CA ALA A 303 -1.57 26.42 8.02
C ALA A 303 -1.84 25.51 6.81
N ARG A 304 -3.11 25.42 6.37
CA ARG A 304 -3.48 24.70 5.14
C ARG A 304 -3.93 25.71 4.10
N GLY A 305 -3.16 25.85 3.03
CA GLY A 305 -3.58 26.54 1.82
C GLY A 305 -4.32 25.56 0.90
N TYR A 306 -5.35 26.05 0.23
CA TYR A 306 -6.07 25.31 -0.81
C TYR A 306 -5.84 26.02 -2.13
N TRP A 307 -5.64 25.25 -3.19
CA TRP A 307 -5.45 25.79 -4.53
C TRP A 307 -6.21 24.94 -5.53
N VAL A 308 -6.66 25.60 -6.60
CA VAL A 308 -7.23 24.95 -7.78
C VAL A 308 -6.30 25.24 -8.95
N GLU A 309 -6.20 24.29 -9.86
CA GLU A 309 -5.45 24.49 -11.12
C GLU A 309 -6.21 25.53 -11.96
N ASP A 310 -5.60 26.70 -12.12
CA ASP A 310 -6.14 27.82 -12.90
C ASP A 310 -5.05 28.24 -13.90
N PRO A 311 -5.25 27.97 -15.22
CA PRO A 311 -4.27 28.31 -16.26
C PRO A 311 -3.95 29.80 -16.34
N ASP A 312 -4.86 30.68 -15.88
CA ASP A 312 -4.73 32.13 -16.02
C ASP A 312 -4.04 32.80 -14.81
N ALA A 313 -3.83 32.05 -13.72
CA ALA A 313 -3.13 32.54 -12.53
C ALA A 313 -1.60 32.36 -12.64
N PRO A 314 -0.80 33.32 -12.15
CA PRO A 314 0.66 33.22 -12.18
C PRO A 314 1.14 32.00 -11.36
N GLY A 315 1.67 30.98 -12.06
CA GLY A 315 2.08 29.71 -11.47
C GLY A 315 1.14 28.52 -11.73
N GLY A 316 0.06 28.71 -12.50
CA GLY A 316 -0.90 27.66 -12.90
C GLY A 316 -1.79 27.15 -11.76
N LYS A 317 -1.77 27.86 -10.63
CA LYS A 317 -2.53 27.58 -9.43
C LYS A 317 -3.12 28.88 -8.93
N ARG A 318 -4.43 28.89 -8.73
CA ARG A 318 -5.10 29.96 -8.01
C ARG A 318 -5.34 29.50 -6.58
N ASP A 319 -4.84 30.26 -5.63
CA ASP A 319 -5.17 30.04 -4.22
C ASP A 319 -6.67 30.28 -4.05
N VAL A 320 -7.34 29.31 -3.42
CA VAL A 320 -8.77 29.35 -3.16
C VAL A 320 -8.96 29.53 -1.66
N PRO A 321 -9.58 30.64 -1.23
CA PRO A 321 -9.99 30.83 0.16
C PRO A 321 -10.86 29.66 0.64
N ARG A 322 -10.80 29.35 1.93
CA ARG A 322 -11.57 28.24 2.48
C ARG A 322 -13.08 28.47 2.34
N GLU A 323 -13.53 29.72 2.38
CA GLU A 323 -14.93 30.10 2.17
C GLU A 323 -15.47 29.73 0.77
N ASP A 324 -14.60 29.60 -0.23
CA ASP A 324 -15.01 29.28 -1.61
C ASP A 324 -15.07 27.76 -1.88
N LEU A 325 -14.74 26.93 -0.88
CA LEU A 325 -14.75 25.48 -1.02
C LEU A 325 -16.10 24.85 -0.65
N ALA A 326 -16.55 23.95 -1.52
CA ALA A 326 -17.78 23.19 -1.36
C ALA A 326 -17.48 21.70 -1.12
N LYS A 327 -18.20 21.05 -0.21
CA LYS A 327 -18.00 19.63 0.10
C LYS A 327 -18.73 18.72 -0.91
N GLY A 328 -17.98 17.99 -1.73
CA GLY A 328 -18.50 16.99 -2.67
C GLY A 328 -18.50 15.56 -2.11
N TYR A 329 -19.47 14.75 -2.52
CA TYR A 329 -19.59 13.32 -2.21
C TYR A 329 -19.56 12.50 -3.49
N GLU A 330 -18.90 11.35 -3.47
CA GLU A 330 -18.88 10.44 -4.62
C GLU A 330 -20.19 9.63 -4.70
N TYR A 331 -20.86 9.71 -5.84
CA TYR A 331 -22.01 8.88 -6.17
C TYR A 331 -21.74 8.17 -7.50
N GLY A 332 -21.27 6.93 -7.40
CA GLY A 332 -20.80 6.17 -8.55
C GLY A 332 -19.55 6.80 -9.17
N ARG A 333 -19.69 7.42 -10.35
CA ARG A 333 -18.58 8.12 -11.05
C ARG A 333 -18.67 9.65 -10.96
N THR A 334 -19.69 10.18 -10.29
CA THR A 334 -19.99 11.62 -10.25
C THR A 334 -19.70 12.17 -8.85
N ALA A 335 -19.14 13.38 -8.79
CA ALA A 335 -19.06 14.13 -7.55
C ALA A 335 -20.32 15.02 -7.41
N VAL A 336 -21.11 14.77 -6.38
CA VAL A 336 -22.33 15.53 -6.08
C VAL A 336 -22.04 16.47 -4.92
N PHE A 337 -22.22 17.77 -5.15
CA PHE A 337 -22.14 18.77 -4.09
C PHE A 337 -23.45 18.77 -3.28
N ILE A 338 -23.32 18.76 -1.95
CA ILE A 338 -24.44 18.93 -1.02
C ILE A 338 -24.08 20.11 -0.12
N SER A 339 -24.89 21.18 -0.20
CA SER A 339 -24.68 22.38 0.61
C SER A 339 -24.85 22.08 2.11
N GLU A 340 -24.31 22.94 2.99
CA GLU A 340 -24.52 22.76 4.44
C GLU A 340 -26.00 22.88 4.83
N SER A 341 -26.77 23.73 4.14
CA SER A 341 -28.22 23.84 4.31
C SER A 341 -28.97 22.58 3.88
N ASP A 342 -28.57 21.95 2.77
CA ASP A 342 -29.22 20.73 2.26
C ASP A 342 -28.79 19.49 3.03
N ARG A 343 -27.63 19.54 3.69
CA ARG A 343 -27.10 18.42 4.47
C ARG A 343 -28.08 17.98 5.55
N ASN A 344 -28.75 18.92 6.21
CA ASN A 344 -29.76 18.63 7.22
C ASN A 344 -30.95 17.83 6.65
N VAL A 345 -31.28 18.00 5.37
CA VAL A 345 -32.34 17.25 4.68
C VAL A 345 -31.89 15.82 4.37
N THR A 346 -30.60 15.62 4.11
CA THR A 346 -30.03 14.28 3.78
C THR A 346 -29.68 13.43 5.00
N THR A 347 -29.54 14.04 6.17
CA THR A 347 -29.24 13.31 7.42
C THR A 347 -30.51 12.71 8.01
N MET A 348 -30.44 11.45 8.42
CA MET A 348 -31.55 10.80 9.10
C MET A 348 -31.74 11.41 10.50
N ASP A 349 -32.94 11.94 10.75
CA ASP A 349 -33.34 12.40 12.08
C ASP A 349 -33.54 11.20 13.00
N VAL A 350 -32.84 11.20 14.14
CA VAL A 350 -32.90 10.12 15.13
C VAL A 350 -33.01 10.69 16.53
N THR A 351 -33.88 10.11 17.34
CA THR A 351 -34.01 10.45 18.76
C THR A 351 -33.25 9.46 19.62
N ALA A 352 -32.71 9.93 20.75
CA ALA A 352 -32.02 9.12 21.73
C ALA A 352 -32.96 8.06 22.32
N CYS A 353 -32.58 6.79 22.25
CA CYS A 353 -33.41 5.69 22.73
C CYS A 353 -32.59 4.43 22.98
N LEU A 354 -33.15 3.52 23.76
CA LEU A 354 -32.68 2.15 23.92
C LEU A 354 -33.92 1.26 23.98
N ASP A 355 -34.34 0.77 22.82
CA ASP A 355 -35.64 0.12 22.65
C ASP A 355 -35.46 -1.31 22.21
N ILE A 356 -35.99 -2.26 22.97
CA ILE A 356 -36.00 -3.69 22.61
C ILE A 356 -36.94 -3.88 21.43
N ILE A 357 -36.39 -4.40 20.33
CA ILE A 357 -37.10 -4.67 19.08
C ILE A 357 -37.45 -6.15 18.93
N GLY A 358 -36.78 -7.05 19.63
CA GLY A 358 -37.05 -8.48 19.54
C GLY A 358 -36.18 -9.32 20.48
N PHE A 359 -36.34 -10.62 20.37
CA PHE A 359 -35.61 -11.62 21.17
C PHE A 359 -35.10 -12.74 20.27
N ILE A 360 -33.97 -13.32 20.63
CA ILE A 360 -33.33 -14.42 19.90
C ILE A 360 -32.83 -15.48 20.89
N PRO A 361 -33.12 -16.78 20.68
CA PRO A 361 -32.53 -17.85 21.50
C PRO A 361 -31.00 -17.82 21.44
N MET A 362 -30.34 -18.08 22.58
CA MET A 362 -28.88 -18.04 22.70
C MET A 362 -28.19 -18.97 21.69
N GLU A 363 -28.76 -20.16 21.45
CA GLU A 363 -28.24 -21.14 20.48
C GLU A 363 -28.24 -20.66 19.03
N LYS A 364 -29.11 -19.69 18.69
CA LYS A 364 -29.19 -19.11 17.33
C LYS A 364 -28.25 -17.94 17.13
N TYR A 365 -27.58 -17.49 18.19
CA TYR A 365 -26.64 -16.39 18.14
C TYR A 365 -25.20 -16.91 18.00
N GLU A 366 -24.46 -16.38 17.03
CA GLU A 366 -23.09 -16.78 16.79
C GLU A 366 -22.12 -15.66 17.22
N LEU A 367 -21.15 -15.98 18.08
CA LEU A 367 -20.19 -15.01 18.65
C LEU A 367 -19.42 -14.19 17.60
N HIS A 368 -19.24 -14.71 16.38
CA HIS A 368 -18.52 -13.99 15.32
C HIS A 368 -19.31 -12.79 14.78
N MET A 369 -20.60 -12.64 15.13
CA MET A 369 -21.42 -11.47 14.82
C MET A 369 -21.16 -10.28 15.75
N ASN A 370 -20.34 -10.42 16.79
CA ASN A 370 -20.00 -9.31 17.69
C ASN A 370 -19.22 -8.21 16.95
N MET A 371 -19.67 -6.95 17.05
CA MET A 371 -18.94 -5.77 16.58
C MET A 371 -18.58 -4.82 17.73
N SER A 372 -17.58 -3.96 17.47
CA SER A 372 -17.28 -2.77 18.28
C SER A 372 -16.88 -3.08 19.73
N ASN A 373 -17.06 -2.11 20.64
CA ASN A 373 -16.78 -2.24 22.07
C ASN A 373 -18.03 -2.65 22.85
N THR A 374 -17.84 -3.43 23.91
CA THR A 374 -18.88 -3.96 24.79
C THR A 374 -19.17 -3.03 25.96
N ASN A 375 -20.43 -2.95 26.39
CA ASN A 375 -20.85 -2.11 27.52
C ASN A 375 -21.73 -2.93 28.47
N ILE A 376 -21.79 -2.50 29.73
CA ILE A 376 -22.70 -3.06 30.73
C ILE A 376 -23.86 -2.10 30.94
N ILE A 377 -25.05 -2.64 31.11
CA ILE A 377 -26.28 -1.92 31.42
C ILE A 377 -26.75 -2.39 32.78
N VAL A 378 -26.90 -1.43 33.69
CA VAL A 378 -27.37 -1.65 35.07
C VAL A 378 -28.57 -0.77 35.34
N GLY A 379 -29.44 -1.18 36.26
CA GLY A 379 -30.55 -0.35 36.71
C GLY A 379 -30.02 0.91 37.36
N ASN A 380 -30.74 2.03 37.23
CA ASN A 380 -30.31 3.28 37.84
C ASN A 380 -30.03 3.08 39.34
N LYS A 381 -28.82 3.44 39.77
CA LYS A 381 -28.30 3.18 41.12
C LYS A 381 -29.15 3.83 42.23
N ALA A 382 -29.87 4.92 41.91
CA ALA A 382 -30.74 5.61 42.85
C ALA A 382 -32.19 5.06 42.85
N ASN A 383 -32.55 4.17 41.93
CA ASN A 383 -33.91 3.70 41.73
C ASN A 383 -34.01 2.18 41.95
N ASP A 384 -34.42 1.78 43.15
CA ASP A 384 -34.52 0.37 43.52
C ASP A 384 -35.58 -0.40 42.72
N LYS A 385 -36.65 0.28 42.27
CA LYS A 385 -37.65 -0.34 41.36
C LYS A 385 -37.02 -0.67 40.01
N ALA A 386 -36.18 0.21 39.48
CA ALA A 386 -35.49 -0.03 38.22
C ALA A 386 -34.44 -1.15 38.33
N LYS A 387 -33.71 -1.24 39.46
CA LYS A 387 -32.80 -2.37 39.74
C LYS A 387 -33.55 -3.70 39.73
N MET A 388 -34.66 -3.78 40.48
CA MET A 388 -35.48 -5.00 40.55
C MET A 388 -36.10 -5.37 39.20
N ALA A 389 -36.58 -4.37 38.44
CA ALA A 389 -37.14 -4.61 37.11
C ALA A 389 -36.07 -5.10 36.12
N LEU A 390 -34.87 -4.50 36.11
CA LEU A 390 -33.79 -4.97 35.26
C LEU A 390 -33.29 -6.36 35.67
N SER A 391 -33.14 -6.60 36.98
CA SER A 391 -32.81 -7.92 37.54
C SER A 391 -33.78 -8.98 37.04
N SER A 392 -35.10 -8.71 37.16
CA SER A 392 -36.13 -9.63 36.66
C SER A 392 -35.98 -9.91 35.16
N LEU A 393 -35.65 -8.91 34.36
CA LEU A 393 -35.39 -9.09 32.93
C LEU A 393 -34.12 -9.93 32.66
N VAL A 394 -33.04 -9.70 33.41
CA VAL A 394 -31.78 -10.46 33.30
C VAL A 394 -32.03 -11.94 33.61
N TRP A 395 -32.71 -12.23 34.72
CA TRP A 395 -33.06 -13.59 35.12
C TRP A 395 -33.97 -14.27 34.10
N VAL A 396 -35.01 -13.59 33.61
CA VAL A 396 -35.90 -14.17 32.58
C VAL A 396 -35.15 -14.47 31.28
N LEU A 397 -34.25 -13.59 30.84
CA LEU A 397 -33.42 -13.84 29.65
C LEU A 397 -32.47 -15.02 29.87
N HIS A 398 -31.91 -15.16 31.09
CA HIS A 398 -31.03 -16.25 31.44
C HIS A 398 -31.77 -17.60 31.51
N GLU A 399 -32.91 -17.66 32.22
CA GLU A 399 -33.73 -18.87 32.36
C GLU A 399 -34.32 -19.34 31.03
N LEU A 400 -34.72 -18.41 30.16
CA LEU A 400 -35.24 -18.73 28.83
C LEU A 400 -34.15 -18.94 27.78
N GLU A 401 -32.87 -18.91 28.18
CA GLU A 401 -31.72 -19.02 27.29
C GLU A 401 -31.90 -18.16 26.04
N THR A 402 -32.24 -16.89 26.25
CA THR A 402 -32.60 -15.94 25.20
C THR A 402 -31.87 -14.60 25.38
N TYR A 403 -31.47 -13.98 24.28
CA TYR A 403 -30.96 -12.61 24.24
C TYR A 403 -32.02 -11.63 23.74
N ALA A 404 -31.95 -10.38 24.19
CA ALA A 404 -32.77 -9.31 23.64
C ALA A 404 -32.00 -8.56 22.55
N ILE A 405 -32.70 -8.11 21.52
CA ILE A 405 -32.16 -7.26 20.46
C ILE A 405 -32.76 -5.88 20.64
N ALA A 406 -31.92 -4.84 20.69
CA ALA A 406 -32.33 -3.48 20.93
C ALA A 406 -31.81 -2.51 19.86
N ARG A 407 -32.63 -1.53 19.51
CA ARG A 407 -32.21 -0.33 18.77
C ARG A 407 -31.66 0.68 19.75
N PHE A 408 -30.43 1.13 19.52
CA PHE A 408 -29.78 2.11 20.38
C PHE A 408 -29.37 3.36 19.61
N VAL A 409 -29.67 4.51 20.21
CA VAL A 409 -29.25 5.83 19.76
C VAL A 409 -28.77 6.59 21.00
N PRO A 410 -27.47 6.93 21.11
CA PRO A 410 -26.92 7.50 22.34
C PRO A 410 -27.37 8.94 22.62
N LYS A 411 -27.71 9.71 21.58
CA LYS A 411 -28.16 11.11 21.67
C LYS A 411 -29.00 11.50 20.46
N ASP A 412 -29.79 12.56 20.58
CA ASP A 412 -30.56 13.09 19.47
C ASP A 412 -29.65 13.52 18.31
N ASN A 413 -30.11 13.30 17.09
CA ASN A 413 -29.43 13.58 15.84
C ASN A 413 -28.00 13.00 15.80
N TYR A 414 -27.86 11.75 16.25
CA TYR A 414 -26.59 11.06 16.24
C TYR A 414 -26.07 10.84 14.82
N ALA A 415 -24.94 11.47 14.49
CA ALA A 415 -24.40 11.53 13.13
C ALA A 415 -24.07 10.18 12.47
N LYS A 416 -23.90 9.09 13.26
CA LYS A 416 -23.67 7.74 12.72
C LYS A 416 -24.95 6.95 12.46
N GLY A 417 -26.12 7.49 12.81
CA GLY A 417 -27.38 6.76 12.73
C GLY A 417 -27.58 5.77 13.89
N PRO A 418 -28.70 5.04 13.93
CA PRO A 418 -28.99 4.07 14.97
C PRO A 418 -28.09 2.85 14.85
N VAL A 419 -27.77 2.22 15.97
CA VAL A 419 -27.07 0.93 16.02
C VAL A 419 -27.99 -0.15 16.59
N ILE A 420 -27.76 -1.39 16.18
CA ILE A 420 -28.46 -2.54 16.75
C ILE A 420 -27.54 -3.18 17.78
N LEU A 421 -28.09 -3.47 18.96
CA LEU A 421 -27.39 -4.09 20.06
C LEU A 421 -28.01 -5.45 20.38
N LEU A 422 -27.18 -6.43 20.68
CA LEU A 422 -27.55 -7.63 21.43
C LEU A 422 -27.40 -7.31 22.92
N LEU A 423 -28.39 -7.67 23.74
CA LEU A 423 -28.36 -7.57 25.19
C LEU A 423 -28.32 -8.98 25.77
N ALA A 424 -27.17 -9.37 26.31
CA ALA A 424 -26.91 -10.67 26.91
C ALA A 424 -26.94 -10.59 28.45
N PRO A 425 -27.65 -11.48 29.17
CA PRO A 425 -27.64 -11.51 30.63
C PRO A 425 -26.30 -12.04 31.16
N GLU A 426 -25.74 -11.35 32.16
CA GLU A 426 -24.59 -11.82 32.95
C GLU A 426 -24.96 -11.80 34.43
N ILE A 427 -24.82 -12.96 35.07
CA ILE A 427 -25.07 -13.16 36.50
C ILE A 427 -23.78 -13.66 37.13
N ARG A 428 -23.25 -12.90 38.08
CA ARG A 428 -22.09 -13.25 38.90
C ARG A 428 -22.43 -13.05 40.37
N ASP A 429 -21.60 -13.61 41.26
CA ASP A 429 -21.80 -13.51 42.71
C ASP A 429 -21.80 -12.06 43.22
N ASP A 430 -21.08 -11.16 42.53
CA ASP A 430 -20.89 -9.77 42.92
C ASP A 430 -21.86 -8.80 42.20
N HIS A 431 -22.36 -9.15 41.01
CA HIS A 431 -23.27 -8.31 40.25
C HIS A 431 -24.10 -9.06 39.19
N GLU A 432 -25.23 -8.47 38.82
CA GLU A 432 -26.06 -8.87 37.68
C GLU A 432 -26.23 -7.68 36.72
N CYS A 433 -26.12 -7.92 35.42
CA CYS A 433 -26.26 -6.87 34.41
C CYS A 433 -26.64 -7.42 33.03
N LEU A 434 -26.96 -6.50 32.10
CA LEU A 434 -27.01 -6.83 30.67
C LEU A 434 -25.71 -6.35 30.02
N ILE A 435 -25.01 -7.25 29.35
CA ILE A 435 -23.92 -6.93 28.45
C ILE A 435 -24.52 -6.54 27.11
N ASP A 436 -24.17 -5.36 26.59
CA ASP A 436 -24.48 -5.02 25.21
C ASP A 436 -23.32 -5.25 24.24
N VAL A 437 -23.66 -5.71 23.04
CA VAL A 437 -22.73 -5.87 21.94
C VAL A 437 -23.36 -5.33 20.67
N GLU A 438 -22.60 -4.55 19.89
CA GLU A 438 -23.07 -4.02 18.61
C GLU A 438 -23.18 -5.16 17.59
N LEU A 439 -24.28 -5.20 16.84
CA LEU A 439 -24.54 -6.19 15.79
C LEU A 439 -24.33 -5.57 14.40
N PRO A 440 -23.86 -6.36 13.41
CA PRO A 440 -23.68 -5.91 12.04
C PRO A 440 -25.01 -5.62 11.36
N PHE A 441 -24.99 -4.61 10.50
CA PHE A 441 -26.02 -4.46 9.47
C PHE A 441 -25.73 -5.39 8.28
N ALA A 442 -26.71 -5.54 7.38
CA ALA A 442 -26.56 -6.37 6.20
C ALA A 442 -25.38 -5.91 5.31
N GLU A 443 -25.09 -4.61 5.30
CA GLU A 443 -23.98 -3.99 4.58
C GLU A 443 -22.61 -4.28 5.20
N ASP A 444 -22.55 -4.66 6.47
CA ASP A 444 -21.32 -5.00 7.18
C ASP A 444 -20.90 -6.48 6.96
N ILE A 445 -21.87 -7.36 6.65
CA ILE A 445 -21.65 -8.79 6.47
C ILE A 445 -20.94 -9.06 5.13
N ARG A 446 -19.86 -9.85 5.19
CA ARG A 446 -19.12 -10.31 4.00
C ARG A 446 -19.25 -11.81 3.84
N SER A 447 -20.05 -12.25 2.88
CA SER A 447 -20.26 -13.67 2.59
C SER A 447 -19.13 -14.23 1.72
N TYR A 448 -18.19 -14.95 2.35
CA TYR A 448 -17.16 -15.72 1.66
C TYR A 448 -17.47 -17.21 1.77
N VAL A 449 -17.38 -17.95 0.66
CA VAL A 449 -17.58 -19.41 0.64
C VAL A 449 -16.24 -20.14 0.73
N PHE A 450 -16.10 -21.01 1.72
CA PHE A 450 -14.91 -21.83 1.94
C PHE A 450 -15.23 -23.33 1.72
N PRO A 451 -14.32 -24.12 1.12
CA PRO A 451 -14.46 -25.57 1.07
C PRO A 451 -14.45 -26.22 2.46
N HIS A 452 -15.15 -27.34 2.62
CA HIS A 452 -15.10 -28.18 3.82
C HIS A 452 -13.69 -28.72 4.07
N LEU A 453 -13.27 -28.79 5.33
CA LEU A 453 -11.94 -29.25 5.74
C LEU A 453 -11.94 -30.69 6.28
N ASP A 454 -13.10 -31.18 6.72
CA ASP A 454 -13.35 -32.52 7.25
C ASP A 454 -13.62 -33.55 6.15
N LYS A 455 -14.01 -33.08 4.96
CA LYS A 455 -14.36 -33.91 3.83
C LYS A 455 -14.10 -33.20 2.53
N ILE A 456 -13.73 -33.96 1.51
CA ILE A 456 -13.60 -33.44 0.16
C ILE A 456 -14.80 -33.91 -0.64
N VAL A 457 -15.64 -32.94 -1.00
CA VAL A 457 -16.75 -33.18 -1.92
C VAL A 457 -16.16 -33.08 -3.32
N THR A 458 -16.07 -34.21 -4.02
CA THR A 458 -15.68 -34.21 -5.43
C THR A 458 -16.75 -33.50 -6.27
N VAL A 459 -16.44 -33.11 -7.51
CA VAL A 459 -17.40 -32.34 -8.33
C VAL A 459 -18.65 -33.19 -8.68
N GLY A 460 -18.56 -34.51 -8.59
CA GLY A 460 -19.67 -35.48 -8.59
C GLY A 460 -20.43 -35.67 -7.26
N GLY A 461 -20.17 -34.86 -6.22
CA GLY A 461 -20.91 -34.89 -4.95
C GLY A 461 -20.52 -36.01 -3.97
N LYS A 462 -19.63 -36.93 -4.37
CA LYS A 462 -19.14 -38.00 -3.50
C LYS A 462 -18.27 -37.40 -2.40
N THR A 463 -18.62 -37.71 -1.17
CA THR A 463 -17.90 -37.22 0.01
C THR A 463 -16.76 -38.18 0.32
N LEU A 464 -15.51 -37.75 0.07
CA LEU A 464 -14.31 -38.46 0.49
C LEU A 464 -13.94 -38.03 1.91
N THR A 465 -13.86 -39.00 2.81
CA THR A 465 -13.40 -38.82 4.20
C THR A 465 -11.93 -39.20 4.38
N GLN A 466 -11.33 -39.87 3.40
CA GLN A 466 -9.89 -40.20 3.36
C GLN A 466 -9.28 -39.69 2.04
N HIS A 467 -8.30 -38.80 2.13
CA HIS A 467 -7.60 -38.20 0.99
C HIS A 467 -6.28 -37.58 1.48
N ARG A 468 -5.28 -37.38 0.61
CA ARG A 468 -3.97 -36.78 0.97
C ARG A 468 -4.06 -35.37 1.61
N ASN A 469 -5.11 -34.63 1.28
CA ASN A 469 -5.36 -33.29 1.82
C ASN A 469 -6.25 -33.31 3.08
N LEU A 470 -6.67 -34.49 3.53
CA LEU A 470 -7.36 -34.72 4.80
C LEU A 470 -6.33 -35.33 5.77
N PRO A 471 -6.47 -35.08 7.08
CA PRO A 471 -5.52 -35.59 8.06
C PRO A 471 -5.62 -37.12 8.17
N SER A 472 -4.47 -37.80 8.23
CA SER A 472 -4.41 -39.23 8.54
C SER A 472 -4.66 -39.46 10.03
N ASP A 473 -5.06 -40.68 10.40
CA ASP A 473 -5.23 -41.06 11.81
C ASP A 473 -3.93 -40.90 12.60
N ASP A 474 -2.78 -41.17 11.98
CA ASP A 474 -1.46 -40.95 12.57
C ASP A 474 -1.18 -39.46 12.81
N LEU A 475 -1.53 -38.58 11.86
CA LEU A 475 -1.38 -37.14 12.02
C LEU A 475 -2.32 -36.59 13.10
N MET A 476 -3.57 -37.06 13.13
CA MET A 476 -4.55 -36.71 14.16
C MET A 476 -4.06 -37.11 15.55
N LYS A 477 -3.51 -38.32 15.67
CA LYS A 477 -2.94 -38.81 16.93
C LYS A 477 -1.72 -37.99 17.36
N SER A 478 -0.72 -37.80 16.50
CA SER A 478 0.46 -37.00 16.82
C SER A 478 0.11 -35.55 17.17
N MET A 479 -0.88 -34.97 16.48
CA MET A 479 -1.36 -33.62 16.78
C MET A 479 -2.11 -33.57 18.12
N GLY A 480 -2.90 -34.58 18.45
CA GLY A 480 -3.52 -34.74 19.77
C GLY A 480 -2.48 -34.82 20.88
N ASP A 481 -1.48 -35.70 20.72
CA ASP A 481 -0.36 -35.85 21.67
C ASP A 481 0.44 -34.54 21.84
N TYR A 482 0.57 -33.74 20.76
CA TYR A 482 1.20 -32.41 20.82
C TYR A 482 0.30 -31.36 21.50
N MET A 483 -1.00 -31.37 21.24
CA MET A 483 -1.96 -30.47 21.90
C MET A 483 -1.99 -30.73 23.41
N ASP A 484 -2.03 -31.99 23.83
CA ASP A 484 -1.98 -32.38 25.23
C ASP A 484 -0.64 -32.00 25.89
N ALA A 485 0.47 -32.12 25.15
CA ALA A 485 1.79 -31.72 25.64
C ALA A 485 1.96 -30.20 25.76
N MET A 486 1.28 -29.42 24.91
CA MET A 486 1.28 -27.94 24.88
C MET A 486 0.07 -27.31 25.58
N ASP A 487 -0.68 -28.08 26.37
CA ASP A 487 -1.80 -27.54 27.12
C ASP A 487 -1.32 -26.55 28.19
N ILE A 488 -1.77 -25.31 28.07
CA ILE A 488 -1.42 -24.20 28.95
C ILE A 488 -2.40 -24.12 30.13
N SER A 489 -3.58 -24.73 30.03
CA SER A 489 -4.61 -24.66 31.09
C SER A 489 -4.25 -25.46 32.34
N THR A 490 -3.37 -26.45 32.22
CA THR A 490 -2.92 -27.33 33.30
C THR A 490 -1.46 -27.10 33.71
N PHE A 491 -0.78 -26.11 33.12
CA PHE A 491 0.66 -25.89 33.29
C PHE A 491 1.03 -25.36 34.69
N GLU A 492 0.28 -24.40 35.24
CA GLU A 492 0.48 -23.87 36.59
C GLU A 492 -0.57 -24.43 37.56
N ASN A 493 -0.44 -25.71 37.96
CA ASN A 493 -1.23 -26.33 39.06
C ASN A 493 -2.76 -26.07 39.05
N GLY A 494 -3.36 -25.81 37.88
CA GLY A 494 -4.79 -25.53 37.71
C GLY A 494 -5.19 -24.04 37.67
N ASP A 495 -4.24 -23.12 37.86
CA ASP A 495 -4.45 -21.69 37.67
C ASP A 495 -4.27 -21.28 36.19
N GLU A 496 -5.05 -20.29 35.73
CA GLU A 496 -4.95 -19.77 34.36
C GLU A 496 -3.58 -19.11 34.17
N TYR A 497 -2.75 -19.66 33.27
CA TYR A 497 -1.38 -19.18 33.02
C TYR A 497 -1.28 -17.71 32.60
N ALA A 498 -2.29 -17.19 31.89
CA ALA A 498 -2.29 -15.83 31.35
C ALA A 498 -3.62 -15.12 31.65
N PRO A 499 -3.89 -14.80 32.92
CA PRO A 499 -5.13 -14.15 33.31
C PRO A 499 -5.17 -12.74 32.72
N ILE A 500 -6.36 -12.27 32.33
CA ILE A 500 -6.54 -10.95 31.67
C ILE A 500 -5.89 -9.82 32.48
N GLU A 501 -5.93 -9.92 33.81
CA GLU A 501 -5.38 -8.94 34.76
C GLU A 501 -3.85 -8.79 34.65
N ASP A 502 -3.15 -9.84 34.22
CA ASP A 502 -1.70 -9.87 34.06
C ASP A 502 -1.26 -9.69 32.60
N THR A 503 -2.19 -9.49 31.67
CA THR A 503 -1.89 -9.28 30.25
C THR A 503 -1.86 -7.80 29.88
N PHE A 504 -0.67 -7.31 29.54
CA PHE A 504 -0.45 -5.88 29.30
C PHE A 504 -0.25 -5.54 27.81
N SER A 505 -0.76 -4.37 27.39
CA SER A 505 -0.51 -3.86 26.04
C SER A 505 0.94 -3.36 25.90
N LEU A 506 1.77 -4.14 25.18
CA LEU A 506 3.17 -3.80 24.91
C LEU A 506 3.32 -2.37 24.36
N LYS A 507 2.48 -1.99 23.37
CA LYS A 507 2.55 -0.68 22.72
C LYS A 507 2.37 0.48 23.70
N VAL A 508 1.41 0.37 24.61
CA VAL A 508 1.08 1.45 25.55
C VAL A 508 2.13 1.54 26.64
N HIS A 509 2.45 0.41 27.27
CA HIS A 509 3.35 0.40 28.42
C HIS A 509 4.81 0.64 28.03
N ARG A 510 5.26 0.12 26.89
CA ARG A 510 6.61 0.39 26.38
C ARG A 510 6.84 1.85 26.03
N LEU A 511 5.83 2.50 25.41
CA LEU A 511 5.94 3.91 25.08
C LEU A 511 5.98 4.78 26.35
N LYS A 512 5.16 4.44 27.35
CA LYS A 512 5.18 5.12 28.65
C LYS A 512 6.51 4.96 29.38
N GLU A 513 7.05 3.74 29.42
CA GLU A 513 8.36 3.44 29.97
C GLU A 513 9.46 4.30 29.30
N ALA A 514 9.46 4.37 27.98
CA ALA A 514 10.40 5.20 27.23
C ALA A 514 10.25 6.71 27.53
N ILE A 515 9.01 7.20 27.67
CA ILE A 515 8.73 8.61 28.02
C ILE A 515 9.20 8.92 29.44
N LYS A 516 8.88 8.07 30.43
CA LYS A 516 9.32 8.24 31.82
C LYS A 516 10.84 8.23 31.92
N PHE A 517 11.49 7.28 31.25
CA PHE A 517 12.93 7.20 31.20
C PHE A 517 13.54 8.49 30.61
N ARG A 518 13.00 8.99 29.49
CA ARG A 518 13.48 10.24 28.86
C ARG A 518 13.20 11.50 29.66
N ALA A 519 12.12 11.52 30.43
CA ALA A 519 11.78 12.66 31.29
C ALA A 519 12.87 12.91 32.35
N VAL A 520 13.50 11.83 32.84
CA VAL A 520 14.61 11.93 33.80
C VAL A 520 15.95 12.00 33.07
N ASN A 521 16.16 11.12 32.07
CA ASN A 521 17.42 10.91 31.37
C ASN A 521 17.41 11.51 29.96
N LYS A 522 18.08 12.66 29.77
CA LYS A 522 18.09 13.37 28.47
C LYS A 522 18.90 12.67 27.37
N ILE A 523 20.04 12.05 27.70
CA ILE A 523 21.08 11.66 26.70
C ILE A 523 21.25 10.14 26.56
N ASP A 524 20.90 9.35 27.58
CA ASP A 524 21.17 7.90 27.60
C ASP A 524 20.43 7.13 26.49
N GLU A 525 20.62 5.83 26.32
CA GLU A 525 19.76 5.00 25.44
C GLU A 525 18.52 4.50 26.19
N VAL A 526 17.41 4.22 25.50
CA VAL A 526 16.19 3.72 26.16
C VAL A 526 16.43 2.26 26.57
N PRO A 527 16.23 1.86 27.84
CA PRO A 527 16.49 0.49 28.30
C PRO A 527 15.60 -0.53 27.59
N PRO A 528 15.93 -1.83 27.53
CA PRO A 528 15.06 -2.86 26.96
C PRO A 528 13.70 -2.95 27.69
N PRO A 529 12.65 -3.52 27.08
CA PRO A 529 11.34 -3.66 27.73
C PRO A 529 11.43 -4.56 28.97
N ALA A 530 10.67 -4.23 30.01
CA ALA A 530 10.56 -5.05 31.22
C ALA A 530 10.17 -6.52 30.91
N PRO A 531 10.77 -7.53 31.57
CA PRO A 531 10.51 -8.94 31.30
C PRO A 531 9.04 -9.34 31.36
N ILE A 532 8.27 -8.78 32.30
CA ILE A 532 6.83 -9.07 32.44
C ILE A 532 6.01 -8.69 31.20
N LEU A 533 6.41 -7.64 30.47
CA LEU A 533 5.78 -7.26 29.20
C LEU A 533 6.04 -8.27 28.08
N LEU A 534 7.11 -9.05 28.21
CA LEU A 534 7.51 -10.10 27.27
C LEU A 534 7.12 -11.51 27.75
N LYS A 535 6.71 -11.69 29.02
CA LYS A 535 6.37 -13.01 29.61
C LYS A 535 5.46 -13.82 28.70
N TYR A 536 4.35 -13.22 28.24
CA TYR A 536 3.36 -13.87 27.40
C TYR A 536 3.59 -13.69 25.89
N SER A 537 4.70 -13.08 25.48
CA SER A 537 5.07 -12.97 24.05
C SER A 537 5.59 -14.27 23.46
N LYS A 538 5.98 -15.22 24.33
CA LYS A 538 6.48 -16.56 23.99
C LYS A 538 5.89 -17.58 24.97
N PRO A 539 5.71 -18.85 24.57
CA PRO A 539 5.32 -19.90 25.50
C PRO A 539 6.44 -20.19 26.52
N PRO A 540 6.12 -20.78 27.69
CA PRO A 540 7.11 -21.23 28.67
C PRO A 540 8.16 -22.17 28.06
N GLU A 541 9.43 -21.98 28.40
CA GLU A 541 10.51 -22.82 27.87
C GLU A 541 10.37 -24.29 28.32
N GLU A 542 9.92 -24.53 29.55
CA GLU A 542 9.67 -25.88 30.07
C GLU A 542 8.61 -26.63 29.26
N LEU A 543 7.53 -25.93 28.87
CA LEU A 543 6.46 -26.50 28.06
C LEU A 543 6.95 -26.82 26.64
N VAL A 544 7.74 -25.92 26.05
CA VAL A 544 8.37 -26.13 24.73
C VAL A 544 9.33 -27.32 24.75
N GLN A 545 10.11 -27.49 25.82
CA GLN A 545 11.00 -28.64 25.97
C GLN A 545 10.21 -29.94 26.14
N LYS A 546 9.15 -29.95 26.96
CA LYS A 546 8.26 -31.12 27.16
C LYS A 546 7.58 -31.54 25.85
N ALA A 547 7.13 -30.58 25.05
CA ALA A 547 6.43 -30.82 23.79
C ALA A 547 7.37 -31.11 22.61
N GLY A 548 8.69 -30.94 22.76
CA GLY A 548 9.68 -31.13 21.71
C GLY A 548 9.56 -32.47 20.97
N PRO A 549 9.52 -33.62 21.67
CA PRO A 549 9.35 -34.92 21.02
C PRO A 549 8.03 -35.07 20.25
N SER A 550 6.92 -34.59 20.82
CA SER A 550 5.61 -34.61 20.15
C SER A 550 5.59 -33.71 18.90
N LEU A 551 6.28 -32.57 18.95
CA LEU A 551 6.42 -31.66 17.81
C LEU A 551 7.22 -32.31 16.67
N GLU A 552 8.31 -33.01 16.98
CA GLU A 552 9.08 -33.75 15.98
C GLU A 552 8.23 -34.83 15.31
N ALA A 553 7.43 -35.58 16.08
CA ALA A 553 6.50 -36.57 15.55
C ALA A 553 5.42 -35.95 14.64
N VAL A 554 4.91 -34.76 14.97
CA VAL A 554 3.99 -34.01 14.10
C VAL A 554 4.69 -33.56 12.82
N ILE A 555 5.92 -33.04 12.90
CA ILE A 555 6.69 -32.60 11.72
C ILE A 555 6.92 -33.77 10.76
N GLU A 556 7.26 -34.95 11.30
CA GLU A 556 7.45 -36.17 10.53
C GLU A 556 6.13 -36.66 9.90
N ALA A 557 5.05 -36.75 10.68
CA ALA A 557 3.75 -37.21 10.20
C ALA A 557 3.10 -36.25 9.18
N ALA A 558 3.36 -34.94 9.29
CA ALA A 558 2.76 -33.93 8.42
C ALA A 558 3.50 -33.74 7.08
N ASP A 559 4.75 -34.24 6.93
CA ASP A 559 5.61 -34.10 5.74
C ASP A 559 5.61 -32.68 5.14
N VAL A 560 5.65 -31.65 6.00
CA VAL A 560 5.55 -30.25 5.57
C VAL A 560 6.85 -29.80 4.92
N LYS A 561 6.88 -29.83 3.59
CA LYS A 561 8.01 -29.32 2.80
C LYS A 561 7.94 -27.81 2.71
N LYS A 562 9.07 -27.14 2.99
CA LYS A 562 9.21 -25.69 2.78
C LYS A 562 9.01 -25.41 1.29
N VAL A 563 7.82 -24.95 0.94
CA VAL A 563 7.54 -24.41 -0.37
C VAL A 563 8.46 -23.18 -0.52
N PRO A 564 9.36 -23.12 -1.53
CA PRO A 564 10.12 -21.90 -1.78
C PRO A 564 9.14 -20.74 -1.91
N LEU A 565 9.45 -19.58 -1.32
CA LEU A 565 8.54 -18.44 -1.20
C LEU A 565 7.75 -18.23 -2.51
N LYS A 566 6.50 -18.70 -2.52
CA LYS A 566 5.57 -18.48 -3.62
C LYS A 566 5.42 -16.97 -3.73
N GLN A 567 5.85 -16.38 -4.85
CA GLN A 567 5.37 -15.05 -5.23
C GLN A 567 3.84 -15.10 -5.15
N LYS A 568 3.24 -14.21 -4.34
CA LYS A 568 1.85 -14.30 -3.86
C LYS A 568 0.85 -14.55 -5.01
N GLY A 569 0.33 -15.77 -5.06
CA GLY A 569 -0.79 -16.15 -5.91
C GLY A 569 -2.13 -16.15 -5.15
N ARG A 570 -3.16 -15.49 -5.70
CA ARG A 570 -4.56 -15.57 -5.27
C ARG A 570 -5.04 -17.03 -5.40
N LYS A 571 -5.70 -17.50 -4.35
CA LYS A 571 -6.53 -18.72 -4.38
C LYS A 571 -7.89 -18.42 -5.03
N ARG A 572 -8.36 -19.39 -5.81
CA ARG A 572 -9.74 -19.63 -6.26
C ARG A 572 -10.50 -20.41 -5.18
N THR A 573 -11.81 -20.14 -5.07
CA THR A 573 -12.84 -21.18 -4.88
C THR A 573 -13.99 -20.84 -5.84
N ARG A 574 -14.59 -21.85 -6.44
CA ARG A 574 -15.63 -21.78 -7.47
C ARG A 574 -16.99 -21.91 -6.78
N ASP A 575 -17.77 -20.83 -6.74
CA ASP A 575 -19.20 -20.90 -6.44
C ASP A 575 -19.97 -21.20 -7.74
N VAL A 576 -20.99 -22.05 -7.62
CA VAL A 576 -21.98 -22.30 -8.67
C VAL A 576 -22.99 -21.15 -8.61
N ASP A 577 -23.20 -20.45 -9.72
CA ASP A 577 -24.19 -19.39 -9.80
C ASP A 577 -25.60 -19.95 -9.50
N LYS A 578 -26.17 -19.56 -8.36
CA LYS A 578 -27.59 -19.70 -8.09
C LYS A 578 -28.30 -18.44 -8.59
N PRO A 579 -29.41 -18.54 -9.34
CA PRO A 579 -30.15 -17.37 -9.77
C PRO A 579 -30.77 -16.66 -8.56
N LEU A 580 -30.79 -15.31 -8.61
CA LEU A 580 -31.21 -14.41 -7.53
C LEU A 580 -32.62 -14.65 -6.96
N SER A 581 -33.48 -15.40 -7.66
CA SER A 581 -34.85 -15.69 -7.22
C SER A 581 -34.99 -16.91 -6.30
N GLY A 582 -33.94 -17.74 -6.16
CA GLY A 582 -34.04 -19.01 -5.43
C GLY A 582 -35.01 -20.02 -6.06
N LEU A 583 -35.57 -19.74 -7.24
CA LEU A 583 -36.57 -20.56 -7.91
C LEU A 583 -35.95 -21.20 -9.16
N ASN A 584 -35.75 -22.52 -9.10
CA ASN A 584 -35.25 -23.29 -10.23
C ASN A 584 -36.41 -23.60 -11.19
N VAL A 585 -36.53 -22.80 -12.26
CA VAL A 585 -37.65 -22.86 -13.23
C VAL A 585 -37.79 -24.27 -13.85
N GLU A 586 -36.71 -25.05 -13.93
CA GLU A 586 -36.72 -26.41 -14.45
C GLU A 586 -37.36 -27.43 -13.50
N GLU A 587 -37.27 -27.20 -12.19
CA GLU A 587 -37.92 -28.01 -11.15
C GLU A 587 -39.44 -27.75 -11.13
N LEU A 588 -39.84 -26.53 -11.47
CA LEU A 588 -41.24 -26.12 -11.60
C LEU A 588 -41.92 -26.63 -12.88
N LEU A 589 -41.14 -27.02 -13.89
CA LEU A 589 -41.64 -27.48 -15.18
C LEU A 589 -41.84 -29.00 -15.27
N GLY A 590 -41.59 -29.75 -14.20
CA GLY A 590 -42.05 -31.14 -14.03
C GLY A 590 -41.71 -32.10 -15.19
N ARG A 591 -40.56 -31.94 -15.86
CA ARG A 591 -40.19 -32.83 -16.99
C ARG A 591 -39.50 -34.09 -16.48
N GLU A 592 -40.16 -35.22 -16.71
CA GLU A 592 -39.73 -36.57 -16.33
C GLU A 592 -38.32 -36.96 -16.84
N LYS A 593 -37.72 -37.90 -16.10
CA LYS A 593 -36.41 -38.53 -16.33
C LYS A 593 -36.29 -39.07 -17.76
N ARG A 594 -35.50 -38.42 -18.62
CA ARG A 594 -35.04 -39.00 -19.89
C ARG A 594 -33.76 -39.81 -19.66
N SER A 595 -33.75 -41.06 -20.11
CA SER A 595 -32.64 -42.02 -19.96
C SER A 595 -31.71 -42.11 -21.18
N LYS A 596 -31.88 -41.24 -22.19
CA LYS A 596 -31.11 -41.29 -23.45
C LYS A 596 -30.54 -39.91 -23.79
N ILE A 597 -29.26 -39.87 -24.18
CA ILE A 597 -28.56 -38.68 -24.64
C ILE A 597 -28.92 -38.41 -26.10
N SER A 598 -29.42 -37.22 -26.39
CA SER A 598 -29.72 -36.76 -27.74
C SER A 598 -28.49 -36.18 -28.43
N ALA A 599 -28.40 -36.31 -29.76
CA ALA A 599 -27.30 -35.78 -30.54
C ALA A 599 -27.33 -34.24 -30.66
N ASP A 600 -28.45 -33.58 -30.39
CA ASP A 600 -28.55 -32.12 -30.46
C ASP A 600 -28.17 -31.43 -29.15
N ASN A 601 -28.23 -32.14 -28.02
CA ASN A 601 -27.93 -31.60 -26.69
C ASN A 601 -27.04 -32.55 -25.86
N ALA A 602 -26.05 -33.15 -26.50
CA ALA A 602 -25.31 -34.28 -25.94
C ALA A 602 -24.54 -33.94 -24.65
N ILE A 603 -23.88 -32.79 -24.60
CA ILE A 603 -22.97 -32.43 -23.49
C ILE A 603 -23.74 -32.15 -22.19
N PRO A 604 -24.77 -31.28 -22.16
CA PRO A 604 -25.55 -31.04 -20.94
C PRO A 604 -26.28 -32.30 -20.46
N GLU A 605 -26.85 -33.08 -21.38
CA GLU A 605 -27.55 -34.33 -21.03
C GLU A 605 -26.60 -35.41 -20.50
N PHE A 606 -25.39 -35.52 -21.05
CA PHE A 606 -24.36 -36.42 -20.52
C PHE A 606 -23.91 -36.03 -19.11
N LYS A 607 -23.62 -34.75 -18.88
CA LYS A 607 -23.29 -34.25 -17.54
C LYS A 607 -24.44 -34.45 -16.56
N GLN A 608 -25.68 -34.28 -17.02
CA GLN A 608 -26.86 -34.48 -16.19
C GLN A 608 -27.09 -35.96 -15.85
N ILE A 609 -26.76 -36.89 -16.76
CA ILE A 609 -26.85 -38.33 -16.49
C ILE A 609 -25.75 -38.75 -15.51
N LEU A 610 -24.52 -38.29 -15.72
CA LEU A 610 -23.38 -38.59 -14.83
C LEU A 610 -23.55 -37.98 -13.43
N SER A 611 -24.16 -36.79 -13.32
CA SER A 611 -24.42 -36.17 -12.02
C SER A 611 -25.55 -36.84 -11.23
N LYS A 612 -26.38 -37.66 -11.88
CA LYS A 612 -27.54 -38.34 -11.26
C LYS A 612 -27.29 -39.81 -10.95
N THR A 613 -26.14 -40.37 -11.36
CA THR A 613 -25.96 -41.82 -11.45
C THR A 613 -24.67 -42.25 -10.78
N GLU A 614 -24.78 -43.15 -9.79
CA GLU A 614 -23.64 -43.76 -9.11
C GLU A 614 -23.40 -45.22 -9.55
N ASP A 615 -24.28 -45.78 -10.39
CA ASP A 615 -24.15 -47.14 -10.92
C ASP A 615 -23.18 -47.20 -12.11
N MET A 616 -22.11 -47.98 -11.93
CA MET A 616 -21.09 -48.27 -12.95
C MET A 616 -21.67 -48.78 -14.28
N SER A 617 -22.79 -49.51 -14.25
CA SER A 617 -23.43 -50.02 -15.45
C SER A 617 -24.01 -48.90 -16.32
N GLN A 618 -24.56 -47.87 -15.67
CA GLN A 618 -25.20 -46.73 -16.32
C GLN A 618 -24.18 -45.67 -16.75
N ILE A 619 -23.06 -45.51 -16.03
CA ILE A 619 -21.91 -44.68 -16.48
C ILE A 619 -21.33 -45.25 -17.77
N ARG A 620 -21.14 -46.58 -17.83
CA ARG A 620 -20.70 -47.26 -19.07
C ARG A 620 -21.69 -47.07 -20.21
N ASP A 621 -23.00 -47.12 -19.93
CA ASP A 621 -24.01 -46.90 -20.97
C ASP A 621 -24.03 -45.44 -21.45
N ALA A 622 -23.89 -44.46 -20.56
CA ALA A 622 -23.80 -43.04 -20.91
C ALA A 622 -22.56 -42.73 -21.77
N ILE A 623 -21.40 -43.29 -21.41
CA ILE A 623 -20.17 -43.20 -22.20
C ILE A 623 -20.36 -43.85 -23.56
N LYS A 624 -21.03 -45.00 -23.64
CA LYS A 624 -21.30 -45.70 -24.90
C LYS A 624 -22.23 -44.89 -25.80
N GLN A 625 -23.27 -44.26 -25.22
CA GLN A 625 -24.17 -43.36 -25.94
C GLN A 625 -23.43 -42.12 -26.46
N MET A 626 -22.62 -41.47 -25.63
CA MET A 626 -21.80 -40.32 -26.04
C MET A 626 -20.75 -40.71 -27.10
N SER A 627 -20.12 -41.88 -26.96
CA SER A 627 -19.19 -42.43 -27.96
C SER A 627 -19.86 -42.63 -29.32
N ALA A 628 -21.09 -43.16 -29.35
CA ALA A 628 -21.86 -43.32 -30.58
C ALA A 628 -22.22 -41.97 -31.21
N ILE A 629 -22.54 -40.95 -30.39
CA ILE A 629 -22.80 -39.58 -30.85
C ILE A 629 -21.54 -38.95 -31.44
N VAL A 630 -20.39 -39.07 -30.77
CA VAL A 630 -19.08 -38.59 -31.28
C VAL A 630 -18.75 -39.27 -32.62
N GLN A 631 -18.94 -40.58 -32.73
CA GLN A 631 -18.74 -41.31 -33.99
C GLN A 631 -19.70 -40.83 -35.09
N THR A 632 -20.95 -40.49 -34.73
CA THR A 632 -21.96 -39.93 -35.65
C THR A 632 -21.57 -38.54 -36.13
N TYR A 633 -21.12 -37.66 -35.22
CA TYR A 633 -20.60 -36.33 -35.58
C TYR A 633 -19.44 -36.43 -36.55
N ILE A 634 -18.51 -37.37 -36.35
CA ILE A 634 -17.37 -37.56 -37.24
C ILE A 634 -17.82 -38.13 -38.60
N ARG A 635 -18.69 -39.14 -38.59
CA ARG A 635 -19.12 -39.85 -39.81
C ARG A 635 -19.93 -38.96 -40.75
N HIS A 636 -20.84 -38.16 -40.20
CA HIS A 636 -21.73 -37.28 -40.97
C HIS A 636 -21.21 -35.85 -41.10
N SER A 637 -19.98 -35.56 -40.65
CA SER A 637 -19.37 -34.25 -40.84
C SER A 637 -19.09 -33.98 -42.32
N VAL A 638 -19.71 -32.94 -42.87
CA VAL A 638 -19.32 -32.35 -44.15
C VAL A 638 -18.14 -31.41 -43.86
N GLY A 639 -16.93 -31.79 -44.26
CA GLY A 639 -15.69 -31.11 -43.87
C GLY A 639 -15.42 -31.20 -42.35
N SER A 640 -14.92 -30.12 -41.74
CA SER A 640 -14.61 -30.01 -40.31
C SER A 640 -15.77 -29.46 -39.44
N SER A 641 -16.95 -29.24 -40.03
CA SER A 641 -18.08 -28.53 -39.40
C SER A 641 -18.58 -29.15 -38.10
N ALA A 642 -18.50 -30.48 -37.92
CA ALA A 642 -18.92 -31.16 -36.70
C ALA A 642 -17.74 -31.56 -35.77
N TYR A 643 -16.48 -31.34 -36.18
CA TYR A 643 -15.31 -31.75 -35.39
C TYR A 643 -15.17 -30.96 -34.09
N ALA A 644 -15.52 -29.67 -34.08
CA ALA A 644 -15.50 -28.88 -32.84
C ALA A 644 -16.44 -29.48 -31.78
N ARG A 645 -17.64 -29.92 -32.18
CA ARG A 645 -18.61 -30.58 -31.30
C ARG A 645 -18.10 -31.94 -30.81
N ALA A 646 -17.46 -32.71 -31.69
CA ALA A 646 -16.85 -33.99 -31.33
C ALA A 646 -15.67 -33.81 -30.35
N VAL A 647 -14.79 -32.82 -30.57
CA VAL A 647 -13.67 -32.49 -29.68
C VAL A 647 -14.16 -32.08 -28.30
N GLU A 648 -15.18 -31.22 -28.21
CA GLU A 648 -15.74 -30.82 -26.92
C GLU A 648 -16.45 -31.97 -26.21
N ALA A 649 -17.18 -32.83 -26.93
CA ALA A 649 -17.75 -34.03 -26.34
C ALA A 649 -16.67 -34.99 -25.78
N ILE A 650 -15.56 -35.18 -26.52
CA ILE A 650 -14.41 -35.99 -26.04
C ILE A 650 -13.72 -35.32 -24.85
N ARG A 651 -13.56 -34.00 -24.86
CA ARG A 651 -12.97 -33.24 -23.74
C ARG A 651 -13.78 -33.44 -22.47
N VAL A 652 -15.09 -33.27 -22.58
CA VAL A 652 -16.01 -33.50 -21.46
C VAL A 652 -15.94 -34.95 -20.98
N MET A 653 -15.98 -35.93 -21.89
CA MET A 653 -15.80 -37.34 -21.49
C MET A 653 -14.47 -37.57 -20.76
N LYS A 654 -13.37 -36.94 -21.19
CA LYS A 654 -12.06 -37.06 -20.55
C LYS A 654 -12.06 -36.46 -19.14
N GLU A 655 -12.56 -35.23 -19.01
CA GLU A 655 -12.62 -34.51 -17.74
C GLU A 655 -13.47 -35.27 -16.71
N GLU A 656 -14.66 -35.72 -17.10
CA GLU A 656 -15.55 -36.46 -16.21
C GLU A 656 -14.93 -37.82 -15.84
N MET A 657 -14.31 -38.55 -16.77
CA MET A 657 -13.69 -39.85 -16.44
C MET A 657 -12.43 -39.75 -15.58
N VAL A 658 -11.67 -38.66 -15.68
CA VAL A 658 -10.59 -38.36 -14.73
C VAL A 658 -11.19 -38.09 -13.34
N GLU A 659 -12.32 -37.38 -13.29
CA GLU A 659 -12.99 -37.03 -12.04
C GLU A 659 -13.65 -38.24 -11.35
N PHE A 660 -14.26 -39.15 -12.12
CA PHE A 660 -14.82 -40.41 -11.62
C PHE A 660 -13.76 -41.48 -11.34
N GLU A 661 -12.47 -41.20 -11.58
CA GLU A 661 -11.35 -42.14 -11.45
C GLU A 661 -11.55 -43.43 -12.28
N LEU A 662 -12.12 -43.31 -13.48
CA LEU A 662 -12.35 -44.43 -14.39
C LEU A 662 -11.56 -44.24 -15.71
N PRO A 663 -10.22 -44.16 -15.65
CA PRO A 663 -9.40 -43.84 -16.82
C PRO A 663 -9.49 -44.91 -17.92
N ASP A 664 -9.68 -46.18 -17.55
CA ASP A 664 -9.71 -47.31 -18.49
C ASP A 664 -10.84 -47.18 -19.51
N ILE A 665 -12.03 -46.74 -19.07
CA ILE A 665 -13.21 -46.63 -19.93
C ILE A 665 -12.98 -45.57 -21.02
N PHE A 666 -12.35 -44.45 -20.68
CA PHE A 666 -12.01 -43.40 -21.63
C PHE A 666 -10.83 -43.81 -22.53
N ASN A 667 -9.83 -44.48 -21.96
CA ASN A 667 -8.66 -44.96 -22.68
C ASN A 667 -9.02 -45.99 -23.75
N ASP A 668 -9.93 -46.92 -23.44
CA ASP A 668 -10.49 -47.89 -24.38
C ASP A 668 -11.25 -47.19 -25.52
N PHE A 669 -12.06 -46.18 -25.19
CA PHE A 669 -12.75 -45.38 -26.19
C PHE A 669 -11.79 -44.65 -27.13
N ILE A 670 -10.74 -43.99 -26.61
CA ILE A 670 -9.77 -43.28 -27.45
C ILE A 670 -8.95 -44.26 -28.32
N ARG A 671 -8.63 -45.45 -27.82
CA ARG A 671 -8.00 -46.53 -28.60
C ARG A 671 -8.91 -47.00 -29.75
N ASP A 672 -10.19 -47.25 -29.47
CA ASP A 672 -11.19 -47.64 -30.47
C ASP A 672 -11.43 -46.53 -31.51
N LEU A 673 -11.55 -45.28 -31.06
CA LEU A 673 -11.76 -44.14 -31.94
C LEU A 673 -10.56 -43.91 -32.87
N LYS A 674 -9.33 -44.06 -32.37
CA LYS A 674 -8.10 -43.99 -33.19
C LYS A 674 -8.13 -45.03 -34.31
N LYS A 675 -8.47 -46.28 -33.97
CA LYS A 675 -8.55 -47.38 -34.94
C LYS A 675 -9.59 -47.09 -36.03
N LYS A 676 -10.78 -46.62 -35.65
CA LYS A 676 -11.87 -46.31 -36.59
C LYS A 676 -11.62 -45.09 -37.47
N VAL A 677 -10.98 -44.06 -36.92
CA VAL A 677 -10.64 -42.82 -37.66
C VAL A 677 -9.50 -43.07 -38.66
N LEU A 678 -8.46 -43.82 -38.28
CA LEU A 678 -7.33 -44.13 -39.16
C LEU A 678 -7.62 -45.32 -40.11
N GLY A 679 -8.54 -46.22 -39.74
CA GLY A 679 -8.97 -47.37 -40.55
C GLY A 679 -10.06 -47.05 -41.58
N GLY A 680 -10.57 -45.81 -41.63
CA GLY A 680 -11.56 -45.37 -42.61
C GLY A 680 -13.01 -45.84 -42.36
N GLU A 681 -13.28 -46.47 -41.23
CA GLU A 681 -14.59 -47.07 -40.88
C GLU A 681 -15.69 -46.01 -40.63
N LEU A 682 -15.32 -44.74 -40.42
CA LEU A 682 -16.22 -43.60 -40.18
C LEU A 682 -16.46 -42.76 -41.44
N GLY A 683 -16.56 -43.40 -42.61
CA GLY A 683 -16.99 -42.76 -43.86
C GLY A 683 -15.86 -42.05 -44.62
N GLY A 684 -14.67 -42.67 -44.71
CA GLY A 684 -13.53 -42.19 -45.50
C GLY A 684 -12.32 -41.80 -44.64
N ASP A 685 -11.30 -41.18 -45.25
CA ASP A 685 -10.14 -40.67 -44.52
C ASP A 685 -10.54 -39.49 -43.62
N ARG A 686 -10.55 -39.74 -42.31
CA ARG A 686 -10.88 -38.75 -41.27
C ARG A 686 -9.65 -38.41 -40.42
N SER A 687 -8.44 -38.62 -40.95
CA SER A 687 -7.16 -38.36 -40.26
C SER A 687 -7.03 -36.94 -39.68
N GLU A 688 -7.68 -35.94 -40.28
CA GLU A 688 -7.78 -34.58 -39.74
C GLU A 688 -8.46 -34.51 -38.36
N MET A 689 -9.44 -35.37 -38.08
CA MET A 689 -10.05 -35.44 -36.75
C MET A 689 -9.05 -35.96 -35.72
N TRP A 690 -8.22 -36.94 -36.10
CA TRP A 690 -7.15 -37.44 -35.23
C TRP A 690 -6.08 -36.37 -34.99
N TYR A 691 -5.79 -35.52 -35.98
CA TYR A 691 -4.96 -34.32 -35.78
C TYR A 691 -5.59 -33.36 -34.76
N ASN A 692 -6.89 -33.08 -34.83
CA ASN A 692 -7.58 -32.23 -33.85
C ASN A 692 -7.56 -32.80 -32.42
N ILE A 693 -7.71 -34.12 -32.25
CA ILE A 693 -7.58 -34.79 -30.95
C ILE A 693 -6.16 -34.61 -30.38
N ARG A 694 -5.13 -34.68 -31.23
CA ARG A 694 -3.73 -34.44 -30.83
C ARG A 694 -3.47 -32.99 -30.42
N VAL A 695 -3.90 -32.02 -31.24
CA VAL A 695 -3.71 -30.59 -30.97
C VAL A 695 -4.40 -30.19 -29.66
N ASN A 696 -5.59 -30.72 -29.41
CA ASN A 696 -6.34 -30.47 -28.18
C ASN A 696 -5.90 -31.31 -26.97
N LYS A 697 -4.85 -32.13 -27.10
CA LYS A 697 -4.31 -33.01 -26.03
C LYS A 697 -5.34 -33.97 -25.43
N LEU A 698 -6.26 -34.45 -26.27
CA LEU A 698 -7.33 -35.38 -25.91
C LEU A 698 -6.90 -36.86 -26.04
N GLY A 699 -5.59 -37.13 -25.92
CA GLY A 699 -5.04 -38.49 -25.89
C GLY A 699 -5.37 -39.23 -24.59
N LEU A 700 -4.76 -40.41 -24.41
CA LEU A 700 -4.95 -41.25 -23.22
C LEU A 700 -4.76 -40.48 -21.90
N ILE A 701 -5.49 -40.90 -20.87
CA ILE A 701 -5.30 -40.50 -19.49
C ILE A 701 -4.12 -41.34 -18.97
N ASP A 702 -3.01 -40.69 -18.63
CA ASP A 702 -1.81 -41.33 -18.08
C ASP A 702 -1.85 -41.41 -16.54
N ASN A 703 -0.91 -42.15 -15.97
CA ASN A 703 -0.76 -42.30 -14.52
C ASN A 703 -0.41 -41.00 -13.76
N ASN A 704 -0.01 -39.91 -14.42
CA ASN A 704 0.14 -38.59 -13.78
C ASN A 704 -1.22 -37.87 -13.63
N LEU A 705 -2.16 -38.16 -14.52
CA LEU A 705 -3.51 -37.58 -14.51
C LEU A 705 -4.49 -38.40 -13.66
N SER A 706 -4.33 -39.72 -13.59
CA SER A 706 -5.09 -40.59 -12.70
C SER A 706 -4.24 -41.77 -12.25
N GLU A 707 -4.05 -41.95 -10.94
CA GLU A 707 -3.20 -43.01 -10.38
C GLU A 707 -3.72 -44.44 -10.68
N LEU A 708 -5.01 -44.57 -11.02
CA LEU A 708 -5.64 -45.83 -11.41
C LEU A 708 -5.43 -46.19 -12.90
N SER A 709 -4.72 -45.35 -13.67
CA SER A 709 -4.43 -45.62 -15.08
C SER A 709 -3.18 -46.48 -15.23
N ASP A 710 -3.30 -47.63 -15.90
CA ASP A 710 -2.16 -48.49 -16.27
C ASP A 710 -1.29 -47.88 -17.40
N VAL A 711 -1.69 -46.74 -17.98
CA VAL A 711 -1.00 -46.11 -19.12
C VAL A 711 0.15 -45.22 -18.63
N THR A 712 1.37 -45.56 -19.04
CA THR A 712 2.55 -44.74 -18.72
C THR A 712 2.56 -43.42 -19.50
N PRO A 713 3.22 -42.35 -19.00
CA PRO A 713 3.30 -41.07 -19.70
C PRO A 713 4.01 -41.19 -21.06
N GLU A 714 4.93 -42.14 -21.19
CA GLU A 714 5.60 -42.44 -22.45
C GLU A 714 4.68 -43.16 -23.44
N GLU A 715 3.83 -44.08 -22.97
CA GLU A 715 2.80 -44.74 -23.77
C GLU A 715 1.73 -43.74 -24.24
N ALA A 716 1.28 -42.82 -23.37
CA ALA A 716 0.37 -41.74 -23.77
C ALA A 716 1.00 -40.80 -24.81
N LYS A 717 2.28 -40.48 -24.66
CA LYS A 717 3.04 -39.60 -25.57
C LYS A 717 3.34 -40.25 -26.93
N THR A 718 3.58 -41.56 -26.97
CA THR A 718 3.72 -42.32 -28.24
C THR A 718 2.39 -42.48 -28.97
N MET A 719 1.27 -42.51 -28.23
CA MET A 719 -0.08 -42.54 -28.80
C MET A 719 -0.45 -41.25 -29.55
N THR A 720 0.09 -40.12 -29.09
CA THR A 720 -0.04 -38.78 -29.69
C THR A 720 1.32 -38.07 -29.78
N PRO A 721 2.19 -38.43 -30.74
CA PRO A 721 3.47 -37.73 -30.91
C PRO A 721 3.20 -36.26 -31.24
N GLY A 722 3.95 -35.38 -30.57
CA GLY A 722 3.77 -33.93 -30.64
C GLY A 722 3.79 -33.42 -32.09
N VAL A 723 2.82 -32.57 -32.42
CA VAL A 723 2.83 -31.83 -33.68
C VAL A 723 4.05 -30.92 -33.65
N SER A 724 4.90 -31.04 -34.67
CA SER A 724 6.00 -30.10 -34.91
C SER A 724 5.40 -28.69 -35.05
N THR A 725 5.57 -27.87 -34.01
CA THR A 725 5.27 -26.45 -34.04
C THR A 725 6.27 -25.77 -34.97
N GLU A 726 5.82 -25.34 -36.14
CA GLU A 726 6.50 -24.30 -36.88
C GLU A 726 6.48 -23.02 -36.02
N PHE A 727 7.63 -22.69 -35.45
CA PHE A 727 7.88 -21.43 -34.77
C PHE A 727 7.98 -20.34 -35.83
N PHE A 728 6.95 -19.49 -35.96
CA PHE A 728 7.05 -18.25 -36.72
C PHE A 728 7.68 -17.19 -35.82
N THR A 729 8.95 -16.88 -36.06
CA THR A 729 9.62 -15.69 -35.50
C THR A 729 8.90 -14.44 -36.01
N GLU A 730 8.33 -13.66 -35.10
CA GLU A 730 7.55 -12.43 -35.36
C GLU A 730 8.43 -11.24 -35.81
N SER A 731 9.33 -11.43 -36.77
CA SER A 731 10.25 -10.36 -37.19
C SER A 731 10.12 -9.86 -38.62
N GLN A 732 9.43 -10.51 -39.55
CA GLN A 732 9.26 -9.96 -40.91
C GLN A 732 7.96 -10.42 -41.58
N LEU A 733 6.97 -9.53 -41.66
CA LEU A 733 5.92 -9.57 -42.68
C LEU A 733 5.77 -8.16 -43.30
N PRO A 734 5.85 -8.03 -44.64
CA PRO A 734 5.82 -6.74 -45.32
C PRO A 734 4.39 -6.41 -45.74
N ASN A 735 3.68 -5.52 -45.04
CA ASN A 735 2.54 -4.79 -45.61
C ASN A 735 2.18 -3.59 -44.72
N GLU A 736 1.89 -2.44 -45.34
CA GLU A 736 1.77 -1.12 -44.71
C GLU A 736 0.64 -0.99 -43.67
N ASN A 737 -0.40 -1.80 -43.79
CA ASN A 737 -1.67 -1.57 -43.08
C ASN A 737 -1.99 -2.59 -41.98
N GLN A 738 -1.22 -3.67 -41.86
CA GLN A 738 -1.48 -4.73 -40.90
C GLN A 738 -0.17 -5.29 -40.36
N THR A 739 0.00 -5.25 -39.03
CA THR A 739 1.05 -6.02 -38.36
C THR A 739 0.68 -7.51 -38.39
N ALA A 740 1.68 -8.39 -38.25
CA ALA A 740 1.43 -9.83 -38.09
C ALA A 740 0.37 -10.11 -37.00
N LEU A 741 0.43 -9.34 -35.91
CA LEU A 741 -0.53 -9.39 -34.82
C LEU A 741 -1.95 -8.96 -35.22
N GLY A 742 -2.10 -7.96 -36.09
CA GLY A 742 -3.38 -7.55 -36.65
C GLY A 742 -4.05 -8.67 -37.45
N ILE A 743 -3.29 -9.32 -38.34
CA ILE A 743 -3.77 -10.48 -39.13
C ILE A 743 -4.21 -11.63 -38.21
N LEU A 744 -3.46 -11.88 -37.14
CA LEU A 744 -3.81 -12.91 -36.16
C LEU A 744 -5.10 -12.57 -35.41
N HIS A 745 -5.29 -11.31 -35.01
CA HIS A 745 -6.51 -10.88 -34.33
C HIS A 745 -7.73 -10.88 -35.26
N GLU A 746 -7.57 -10.56 -36.55
CA GLU A 746 -8.63 -10.71 -37.56
C GLU A 746 -9.02 -12.18 -37.74
N LYS A 747 -8.05 -13.10 -37.72
CA LYS A 747 -8.29 -14.53 -37.93
C LYS A 747 -8.85 -15.26 -36.69
N TYR A 748 -8.34 -14.93 -35.50
CA TYR A 748 -8.59 -15.70 -34.27
C TYR A 748 -9.40 -14.93 -33.21
N GLY A 749 -9.70 -13.64 -33.43
CA GLY A 749 -10.53 -12.82 -32.55
C GLY A 749 -9.75 -12.01 -31.51
N ASP A 750 -10.44 -11.56 -30.46
CA ASP A 750 -9.93 -10.56 -29.51
C ASP A 750 -8.76 -11.02 -28.63
N VAL A 751 -8.53 -12.33 -28.54
CA VAL A 751 -7.48 -12.92 -27.71
C VAL A 751 -6.68 -13.92 -28.54
N VAL A 752 -5.38 -13.64 -28.72
CA VAL A 752 -4.47 -14.45 -29.52
C VAL A 752 -3.31 -14.91 -28.66
N ARG A 753 -2.99 -16.22 -28.71
CA ARG A 753 -1.76 -16.75 -28.11
C ARG A 753 -0.61 -16.62 -29.11
N ILE A 754 0.38 -15.78 -28.78
CA ILE A 754 1.54 -15.50 -29.65
C ILE A 754 2.82 -16.21 -29.22
N GLY A 755 2.84 -16.78 -28.00
CA GLY A 755 3.95 -17.58 -27.51
C GLY A 755 3.49 -18.62 -26.49
N PRO A 756 4.39 -19.51 -26.03
CA PRO A 756 4.05 -20.57 -25.08
C PRO A 756 3.32 -20.04 -23.83
N ASN A 757 3.74 -18.85 -23.37
CA ASN A 757 3.20 -18.17 -22.19
C ASN A 757 2.86 -16.69 -22.46
N ALA A 758 2.45 -16.35 -23.69
CA ALA A 758 2.15 -14.97 -24.10
C ALA A 758 0.81 -14.85 -24.82
N LEU A 759 -0.04 -13.91 -24.36
CA LEU A 759 -1.36 -13.61 -24.90
C LEU A 759 -1.47 -12.13 -25.29
N SER A 760 -1.87 -11.87 -26.54
CA SER A 760 -2.22 -10.54 -27.02
C SER A 760 -3.73 -10.31 -26.92
N PHE A 761 -4.12 -9.11 -26.52
CA PHE A 761 -5.51 -8.67 -26.37
C PHE A 761 -5.81 -7.47 -27.27
N ALA A 762 -6.89 -7.56 -28.03
CA ALA A 762 -7.36 -6.53 -28.98
C ALA A 762 -8.62 -5.77 -28.54
N ASP A 763 -9.23 -6.14 -27.41
CA ASP A 763 -10.41 -5.46 -26.88
C ASP A 763 -10.00 -4.28 -25.97
N PRO A 764 -10.49 -3.04 -26.19
CA PRO A 764 -10.19 -1.88 -25.36
C PRO A 764 -10.50 -2.06 -23.87
N ARG A 765 -11.49 -2.90 -23.50
CA ARG A 765 -11.83 -3.22 -22.10
C ARG A 765 -10.67 -3.91 -21.37
N ALA A 766 -9.77 -4.58 -22.10
CA ALA A 766 -8.57 -5.19 -21.56
C ALA A 766 -7.56 -4.13 -21.07
N LEU A 767 -7.51 -2.93 -21.69
CA LEU A 767 -6.58 -1.86 -21.32
C LEU A 767 -6.69 -1.48 -19.84
N LYS A 768 -7.92 -1.25 -19.37
CA LYS A 768 -8.19 -0.91 -17.96
C LYS A 768 -7.83 -2.05 -17.01
N THR A 769 -7.83 -3.29 -17.50
CA THR A 769 -7.45 -4.46 -16.70
C THR A 769 -5.95 -4.66 -16.64
N ILE A 770 -5.26 -4.61 -17.78
CA ILE A 770 -3.83 -4.89 -17.88
C ILE A 770 -2.99 -3.70 -17.40
N TYR A 771 -3.39 -2.47 -17.73
CA TYR A 771 -2.60 -1.25 -17.49
C TYR A 771 -3.18 -0.33 -16.40
N GLY A 772 -4.29 -0.70 -15.77
CA GLY A 772 -4.92 0.10 -14.69
C GLY A 772 -4.06 0.24 -13.43
N LEU A 773 -4.33 1.26 -12.61
CA LEU A 773 -3.64 1.48 -11.33
C LEU A 773 -3.91 0.33 -10.35
N ASN A 774 -2.86 -0.17 -9.68
CA ASN A 774 -2.92 -1.11 -8.54
C ASN A 774 -3.44 -2.54 -8.80
N LYS A 775 -3.21 -3.13 -9.99
CA LYS A 775 -3.63 -4.52 -10.32
C LYS A 775 -2.54 -5.59 -10.20
N GLY A 776 -1.35 -5.24 -9.71
CA GLY A 776 -0.26 -6.20 -9.45
C GLY A 776 0.44 -6.74 -10.70
N PHE A 777 0.22 -6.14 -11.86
CA PHE A 777 0.97 -6.44 -13.08
C PHE A 777 2.36 -5.81 -13.02
N THR A 778 3.37 -6.54 -13.49
CA THR A 778 4.74 -6.04 -13.65
C THR A 778 5.14 -6.05 -15.12
N LYS A 779 6.21 -5.35 -15.49
CA LYS A 779 6.79 -5.47 -16.84
C LYS A 779 7.46 -6.84 -17.02
N SER A 780 7.41 -7.39 -18.24
CA SER A 780 8.07 -8.67 -18.58
C SER A 780 9.59 -8.52 -18.74
N GLU A 781 10.26 -9.65 -18.90
CA GLU A 781 11.70 -9.73 -19.19
C GLU A 781 12.09 -9.16 -20.56
N PHE A 782 11.13 -8.73 -21.38
CA PHE A 782 11.36 -7.94 -22.60
C PHE A 782 12.12 -6.63 -22.31
N TYR A 783 11.80 -5.97 -21.19
CA TYR A 783 12.31 -4.62 -20.88
C TYR A 783 13.76 -4.61 -20.36
N PRO A 784 14.21 -5.54 -19.49
CA PRO A 784 15.61 -5.65 -19.08
C PRO A 784 16.63 -5.85 -20.22
N VAL A 785 16.22 -6.40 -21.37
CA VAL A 785 17.07 -6.50 -22.57
C VAL A 785 17.54 -5.11 -23.03
N GLN A 786 16.77 -4.06 -22.73
CA GLN A 786 17.06 -2.68 -23.11
C GLN A 786 17.89 -1.91 -22.06
N GLN A 787 18.27 -2.52 -20.94
CA GLN A 787 19.09 -1.87 -19.92
C GLN A 787 20.52 -1.68 -20.41
N GLY A 788 21.05 -0.46 -20.25
CA GLY A 788 22.46 -0.18 -20.47
C GLY A 788 23.35 -0.89 -19.45
N VAL A 789 24.60 -1.16 -19.83
CA VAL A 789 25.61 -1.78 -18.96
C VAL A 789 26.75 -0.81 -18.72
N VAL A 790 26.97 -0.44 -17.46
CA VAL A 790 28.07 0.43 -17.04
C VAL A 790 28.91 -0.31 -15.99
N LYS A 791 30.23 -0.39 -16.20
CA LYS A 791 31.17 -1.10 -15.32
C LYS A 791 30.74 -2.55 -15.00
N GLY A 792 30.19 -3.24 -15.99
CA GLY A 792 29.68 -4.61 -15.82
C GLY A 792 28.47 -4.73 -14.90
N ARG A 793 27.69 -3.65 -14.70
CA ARG A 793 26.40 -3.66 -13.98
C ARG A 793 25.29 -3.14 -14.89
N ARG A 794 24.12 -3.77 -14.82
CA ARG A 794 22.91 -3.31 -15.52
C ARG A 794 22.37 -2.07 -14.80
N LEU A 795 22.11 -1.00 -15.55
CA LEU A 795 21.48 0.21 -15.01
C LEU A 795 20.01 0.27 -15.45
N PRO A 796 19.05 0.11 -14.52
CA PRO A 796 17.64 0.22 -14.84
C PRO A 796 17.27 1.68 -15.12
N SER A 797 16.70 1.95 -16.29
CA SER A 797 16.08 3.24 -16.61
C SER A 797 14.61 3.27 -16.18
N LEU A 798 14.00 4.46 -16.16
CA LEU A 798 12.57 4.61 -15.88
C LEU A 798 11.70 3.76 -16.83
N PHE A 799 12.14 3.60 -18.09
CA PHE A 799 11.45 2.76 -19.06
C PHE A 799 11.70 1.26 -18.85
N SER A 800 12.95 0.85 -18.59
CA SER A 800 13.36 -0.57 -18.63
C SER A 800 13.23 -1.31 -17.30
N THR A 801 12.96 -0.62 -16.19
CA THR A 801 12.80 -1.24 -14.88
C THR A 801 11.51 -2.07 -14.75
N THR A 802 11.63 -3.29 -14.24
CA THR A 802 10.52 -4.19 -13.90
C THR A 802 10.03 -3.98 -12.46
N ASP A 803 10.82 -3.32 -11.61
CA ASP A 803 10.49 -2.99 -10.22
C ASP A 803 9.56 -1.77 -10.15
N GLU A 804 8.33 -1.99 -9.69
CA GLU A 804 7.31 -0.94 -9.51
C GLU A 804 7.68 0.08 -8.42
N GLY A 805 8.35 -0.36 -7.35
CA GLY A 805 8.79 0.51 -6.25
C GLY A 805 9.91 1.45 -6.69
N TYR A 806 10.92 0.91 -7.38
CA TYR A 806 11.98 1.69 -8.01
C TYR A 806 11.39 2.68 -9.04
N HIS A 807 10.48 2.21 -9.91
CA HIS A 807 9.81 3.06 -10.89
C HIS A 807 9.03 4.20 -10.22
N ALA A 808 8.23 3.92 -9.19
CA ALA A 808 7.45 4.93 -8.50
C ALA A 808 8.32 5.97 -7.80
N ARG A 809 9.43 5.55 -7.17
CA ARG A 809 10.42 6.45 -6.56
C ARG A 809 11.08 7.34 -7.62
N TYR A 810 11.58 6.74 -8.69
CA TYR A 810 12.22 7.47 -9.78
C TYR A 810 11.26 8.46 -10.43
N ARG A 811 10.04 8.02 -10.79
CA ARG A 811 9.04 8.89 -11.38
C ARG A 811 8.74 10.08 -10.48
N ARG A 812 8.61 9.88 -9.16
CA ARG A 812 8.37 10.98 -8.21
C ARG A 812 9.47 12.04 -8.24
N CYS A 813 10.73 11.65 -8.37
CA CYS A 813 11.87 12.58 -8.41
C CYS A 813 11.91 13.44 -9.68
N VAL A 814 11.37 12.96 -10.81
CA VAL A 814 11.53 13.64 -12.12
C VAL A 814 10.22 14.09 -12.77
N ASN A 815 9.05 13.81 -12.19
CA ASN A 815 7.75 14.08 -12.83
C ASN A 815 7.51 15.57 -13.12
N ASN A 816 8.03 16.48 -12.28
CA ASN A 816 7.90 17.93 -12.45
C ASN A 816 8.60 18.46 -13.72
N ILE A 817 9.67 17.79 -14.16
CA ILE A 817 10.43 18.11 -15.38
C ILE A 817 9.53 17.99 -16.61
N PHE A 818 8.62 17.01 -16.61
CA PHE A 818 7.79 16.64 -17.76
C PHE A 818 6.32 17.12 -17.67
N ALA A 819 5.99 17.88 -16.63
CA ALA A 819 4.65 18.43 -16.43
C ALA A 819 4.32 19.49 -17.50
N MET A 820 3.03 19.68 -17.80
CA MET A 820 2.55 20.69 -18.76
C MET A 820 3.05 22.10 -18.43
N SER A 821 3.12 22.46 -17.14
CA SER A 821 3.62 23.75 -16.67
C SER A 821 5.10 24.00 -17.01
N SER A 822 5.90 22.94 -17.20
CA SER A 822 7.31 23.06 -17.61
C SER A 822 7.47 23.35 -19.11
N LEU A 823 6.46 23.08 -19.96
CA LEU A 823 6.58 23.23 -21.42
C LEU A 823 6.91 24.67 -21.84
N VAL A 824 6.31 25.67 -21.17
CA VAL A 824 6.55 27.09 -21.47
C VAL A 824 8.04 27.44 -21.32
N THR A 825 8.75 26.80 -20.38
CA THR A 825 10.19 27.01 -20.20
C THR A 825 11.05 26.38 -21.29
N TYR A 826 10.52 25.38 -21.98
CA TYR A 826 11.21 24.64 -23.05
C TYR A 826 10.91 25.18 -24.44
N GLU A 827 9.79 25.90 -24.59
CA GLU A 827 9.34 26.41 -25.87
C GLU A 827 10.42 27.18 -26.65
N PRO A 828 11.22 28.08 -26.05
CA PRO A 828 12.29 28.78 -26.77
C PRO A 828 13.41 27.87 -27.31
N LEU A 829 13.66 26.74 -26.66
CA LEU A 829 14.64 25.75 -27.10
C LEU A 829 14.13 24.95 -28.32
N VAL A 830 12.83 24.67 -28.35
CA VAL A 830 12.20 24.07 -29.55
C VAL A 830 12.18 25.07 -30.70
N ASP A 831 11.96 26.36 -30.41
CA ASP A 831 11.97 27.43 -31.42
C ASP A 831 13.33 27.64 -32.08
N SER A 832 14.41 27.64 -31.29
CA SER A 832 15.77 27.79 -31.83
C SER A 832 16.07 26.68 -32.86
N THR A 833 15.71 25.45 -32.52
CA THR A 833 15.94 24.28 -33.37
C THR A 833 15.01 24.25 -34.58
N THR A 834 13.74 24.67 -34.41
CA THR A 834 12.77 24.77 -35.50
C THR A 834 13.17 25.86 -36.50
N ALA A 835 13.63 27.02 -36.04
CA ALA A 835 14.16 28.07 -36.90
C ALA A 835 15.35 27.57 -37.73
N LEU A 836 16.29 26.87 -37.08
CA LEU A 836 17.45 26.27 -37.73
C LEU A 836 17.05 25.23 -38.78
N PHE A 837 16.08 24.37 -38.45
CA PHE A 837 15.55 23.34 -39.35
C PHE A 837 14.92 23.95 -40.59
N LEU A 838 14.06 24.96 -40.43
CA LEU A 838 13.42 25.67 -41.54
C LEU A 838 14.48 26.36 -42.42
N ALA A 839 15.43 27.08 -41.83
CA ALA A 839 16.49 27.77 -42.58
C ALA A 839 17.41 26.81 -43.34
N GLN A 840 17.78 25.67 -42.73
CA GLN A 840 18.60 24.66 -43.42
C GLN A 840 17.83 23.92 -44.51
N THR A 841 16.53 23.67 -44.29
CA THR A 841 15.66 23.10 -45.33
C THR A 841 15.62 24.00 -46.56
N GLU A 842 15.44 25.31 -46.33
CA GLU A 842 15.47 26.32 -47.39
C GLU A 842 16.81 26.30 -48.14
N ARG A 843 17.92 26.31 -47.41
CA ARG A 843 19.27 26.34 -47.99
C ARG A 843 19.63 25.10 -48.82
N LEU A 844 19.24 23.92 -48.34
CA LEU A 844 19.71 22.64 -48.90
C LEU A 844 18.76 22.03 -49.92
N PHE A 845 17.45 22.24 -49.81
CA PHE A 845 16.45 21.41 -50.49
C PHE A 845 15.40 22.17 -51.31
N THR A 846 15.50 23.50 -51.46
CA THR A 846 14.55 24.28 -52.27
C THR A 846 15.01 24.53 -53.72
N SER A 847 16.20 24.05 -54.09
CA SER A 847 16.65 24.08 -55.49
C SER A 847 15.87 23.06 -56.32
N LYS A 848 15.61 23.37 -57.61
CA LYS A 848 14.70 22.59 -58.49
C LYS A 848 15.05 21.09 -58.63
N GLU A 849 16.30 20.71 -58.38
CA GLU A 849 16.80 19.33 -58.54
C GLU A 849 17.07 18.62 -57.20
N ALA A 850 16.97 19.32 -56.07
CA ALA A 850 17.24 18.73 -54.78
C ALA A 850 16.06 17.85 -54.32
N THR A 851 16.41 16.63 -53.88
CA THR A 851 15.48 15.71 -53.23
C THR A 851 15.91 15.54 -51.77
N CYS A 852 14.94 15.40 -50.87
CA CYS A 852 15.17 15.21 -49.45
C CYS A 852 14.54 13.91 -49.00
N SER A 853 15.34 13.06 -48.34
CA SER A 853 14.80 11.92 -47.58
C SER A 853 14.14 12.46 -46.32
N PHE A 854 12.84 12.68 -46.36
CA PHE A 854 12.15 13.49 -45.37
C PHE A 854 12.04 12.78 -44.03
N SER A 855 11.87 11.46 -44.01
CA SER A 855 11.88 10.70 -42.76
C SER A 855 13.21 10.84 -42.00
N LYS A 856 14.34 10.82 -42.73
CA LYS A 856 15.67 11.03 -42.15
C LYS A 856 15.91 12.49 -41.74
N TRP A 857 15.38 13.44 -42.49
CA TRP A 857 15.49 14.86 -42.15
C TRP A 857 14.68 15.21 -40.89
N LEU A 858 13.47 14.67 -40.75
CA LEU A 858 12.65 14.77 -39.53
C LEU A 858 13.29 14.04 -38.35
N GLN A 859 14.03 12.95 -38.60
CA GLN A 859 14.86 12.30 -37.59
C GLN A 859 15.95 13.25 -37.08
N TYR A 860 16.70 13.90 -37.97
CA TYR A 860 17.70 14.90 -37.56
C TYR A 860 17.09 16.04 -36.74
N TYR A 861 15.89 16.50 -37.10
CA TYR A 861 15.15 17.47 -36.30
C TYR A 861 14.91 16.98 -34.87
N ALA A 862 14.26 15.83 -34.70
CA ALA A 862 13.91 15.31 -33.38
C ALA A 862 15.15 15.08 -32.50
N PHE A 863 16.26 14.60 -33.09
CA PHE A 863 17.52 14.43 -32.36
C PHE A 863 18.14 15.75 -31.90
N ASP A 864 18.14 16.78 -32.75
CA ASP A 864 18.68 18.09 -32.37
C ASP A 864 17.78 18.79 -31.35
N VAL A 865 16.44 18.64 -31.42
CA VAL A 865 15.52 19.20 -30.41
C VAL A 865 15.76 18.55 -29.05
N ILE A 866 15.85 17.23 -28.97
CA ILE A 866 16.14 16.56 -27.69
C ILE A 866 17.54 16.90 -27.19
N GLY A 867 18.51 17.10 -28.08
CA GLY A 867 19.83 17.65 -27.75
C GLY A 867 19.73 19.01 -27.06
N GLU A 868 18.99 19.94 -27.68
CA GLU A 868 18.74 21.28 -27.17
C GLU A 868 18.00 21.25 -25.82
N LEU A 869 16.95 20.43 -25.68
CA LEU A 869 16.20 20.30 -24.44
C LEU A 869 17.00 19.65 -23.31
N THR A 870 17.99 18.80 -23.64
CA THR A 870 18.79 18.10 -22.64
C THR A 870 20.00 18.91 -22.20
N TRP A 871 20.67 19.60 -23.13
CA TRP A 871 21.96 20.25 -22.89
C TRP A 871 22.02 21.73 -23.29
N SER A 872 20.91 22.34 -23.70
CA SER A 872 20.85 23.70 -24.28
C SER A 872 21.77 23.88 -25.50
N GLN A 873 22.02 22.80 -26.25
CA GLN A 873 22.75 22.85 -27.51
C GLN A 873 22.34 21.70 -28.44
N PRO A 874 22.15 21.92 -29.76
CA PRO A 874 21.85 20.83 -30.66
C PRO A 874 23.08 19.92 -30.83
N ILE A 875 22.85 18.67 -31.19
CA ILE A 875 23.92 17.70 -31.42
C ILE A 875 24.65 18.01 -32.73
N GLY A 876 23.94 18.60 -33.70
CA GLY A 876 24.46 19.13 -34.96
C GLY A 876 24.01 18.34 -36.20
N PHE A 877 22.98 17.49 -36.07
CA PHE A 877 22.46 16.70 -37.18
C PHE A 877 21.91 17.58 -38.31
N ILE A 878 21.13 18.60 -37.98
CA ILE A 878 20.55 19.53 -38.96
C ILE A 878 21.65 20.36 -39.65
N GLN A 879 22.62 20.85 -38.88
CA GLN A 879 23.68 21.73 -39.39
C GLN A 879 24.59 21.03 -40.41
N LYS A 880 24.96 19.78 -40.11
CA LYS A 880 25.88 19.00 -40.96
C LYS A 880 25.16 18.08 -41.95
N ASN A 881 23.85 17.88 -41.82
CA ASN A 881 23.05 16.96 -42.62
C ASN A 881 23.63 15.52 -42.67
N GLN A 882 24.16 15.05 -41.54
CA GLN A 882 24.79 13.72 -41.44
C GLN A 882 24.56 13.12 -40.04
N ASP A 883 24.69 11.80 -39.92
CA ASP A 883 24.67 11.11 -38.63
C ASP A 883 25.93 11.46 -37.83
N ILE A 884 25.76 12.18 -36.73
CA ILE A 884 26.86 12.61 -35.87
C ILE A 884 27.33 11.44 -35.02
N ASP A 885 28.62 11.12 -35.11
CA ASP A 885 29.28 10.05 -34.34
C ASP A 885 28.62 8.66 -34.44
N GLY A 886 27.80 8.44 -35.48
CA GLY A 886 27.08 7.18 -35.70
C GLY A 886 25.97 6.90 -34.69
N ILE A 887 25.42 7.94 -34.03
CA ILE A 887 24.39 7.81 -33.00
C ILE A 887 23.11 7.16 -33.56
N ILE A 888 22.63 7.61 -34.73
CA ILE A 888 21.38 7.07 -35.32
C ILE A 888 21.57 5.62 -35.75
N ALA A 889 22.69 5.31 -36.41
CA ALA A 889 23.04 3.95 -36.79
C ALA A 889 23.11 3.01 -35.57
N PHE A 890 23.70 3.47 -34.47
CA PHE A 890 23.76 2.71 -33.22
C PHE A 890 22.37 2.44 -32.65
N ILE A 891 21.51 3.47 -32.55
CA ILE A 891 20.16 3.34 -31.97
C ILE A 891 19.31 2.38 -32.80
N SER A 892 19.39 2.51 -34.13
CA SER A 892 18.76 1.59 -35.08
C SER A 892 19.18 0.14 -34.82
N GLY A 893 20.49 -0.13 -34.75
CA GLY A 893 21.01 -1.48 -34.46
C GLY A 893 20.63 -2.00 -33.07
N PHE A 894 20.56 -1.12 -32.07
CA PHE A 894 20.09 -1.46 -30.72
C PHE A 894 18.61 -1.88 -30.73
N LEU A 895 17.75 -1.17 -31.46
CA LEU A 895 16.34 -1.52 -31.61
C LEU A 895 16.15 -2.82 -32.40
N ASP A 896 16.91 -3.01 -33.48
CA ASP A 896 16.96 -4.24 -34.28
C ASP A 896 17.41 -5.45 -33.46
N TYR A 897 18.25 -5.25 -32.45
CA TYR A 897 18.61 -6.27 -31.46
C TYR A 897 17.51 -6.48 -30.41
N ALA A 898 17.03 -5.40 -29.79
CA ALA A 898 16.14 -5.45 -28.63
C ALA A 898 14.75 -6.01 -28.95
N GLY A 899 14.22 -5.74 -30.16
CA GLY A 899 12.93 -6.27 -30.61
C GLY A 899 12.86 -7.80 -30.56
N PRO A 900 13.64 -8.52 -31.39
CA PRO A 900 13.60 -9.99 -31.44
C PRO A 900 14.19 -10.65 -30.18
N ILE A 901 15.30 -10.14 -29.62
CA ILE A 901 15.90 -10.73 -28.42
C ILE A 901 15.03 -10.50 -27.18
N GLY A 902 14.27 -9.40 -27.13
CA GLY A 902 13.28 -9.15 -26.08
C GLY A 902 12.18 -10.21 -26.03
N GLN A 903 11.83 -10.84 -27.16
CA GLN A 903 10.86 -11.94 -27.19
C GLN A 903 11.45 -13.26 -26.64
N LEU A 904 12.79 -13.37 -26.59
CA LEU A 904 13.53 -14.50 -26.02
C LEU A 904 14.64 -14.00 -25.07
N PRO A 905 14.30 -13.42 -23.90
CA PRO A 905 15.26 -12.70 -23.04
C PRO A 905 16.46 -13.53 -22.54
N PHE A 906 16.31 -14.86 -22.49
CA PHE A 906 17.42 -15.74 -22.12
C PHE A 906 18.59 -15.63 -23.10
N LEU A 907 18.36 -15.31 -24.38
CA LEU A 907 19.43 -15.12 -25.37
C LEU A 907 20.32 -13.92 -25.06
N ASP A 908 19.79 -12.85 -24.46
CA ASP A 908 20.60 -11.68 -24.05
C ASP A 908 21.68 -12.06 -23.02
N HIS A 909 21.41 -13.08 -22.19
CA HIS A 909 22.35 -13.61 -21.20
C HIS A 909 23.51 -14.39 -21.83
N PHE A 910 23.38 -14.83 -23.09
CA PHE A 910 24.45 -15.49 -23.84
C PHE A 910 25.13 -14.54 -24.83
N LEU A 911 24.39 -13.57 -25.38
CA LEU A 911 24.85 -12.62 -26.36
C LEU A 911 25.48 -11.38 -25.72
N ASN A 912 24.70 -10.32 -25.50
CA ASN A 912 25.24 -9.01 -25.16
C ASN A 912 25.56 -8.85 -23.66
N LYS A 913 24.74 -9.42 -22.77
CA LYS A 913 24.91 -9.34 -21.30
C LYS A 913 25.43 -10.64 -20.71
N ASN A 914 26.34 -11.31 -21.40
CA ASN A 914 26.93 -12.55 -20.94
C ASN A 914 27.89 -12.35 -19.76
N PHE A 915 27.95 -13.36 -18.89
CA PHE A 915 28.70 -13.29 -17.63
C PHE A 915 30.18 -12.97 -17.85
N VAL A 916 30.80 -13.56 -18.87
CA VAL A 916 32.23 -13.38 -19.18
C VAL A 916 32.52 -11.95 -19.62
N LYS A 917 31.75 -11.40 -20.56
CA LYS A 917 31.88 -10.02 -21.04
C LYS A 917 31.63 -9.03 -19.90
N MET A 918 30.61 -9.24 -19.08
CA MET A 918 30.33 -8.38 -17.92
C MET A 918 31.45 -8.45 -16.86
N TYR A 919 32.01 -9.63 -16.61
CA TYR A 919 33.14 -9.83 -15.69
C TYR A 919 34.42 -9.16 -16.21
N LEU A 920 34.75 -9.36 -17.49
CA LEU A 920 35.91 -8.75 -18.14
C LEU A 920 35.80 -7.21 -18.20
N GLN A 921 34.61 -6.68 -18.46
CA GLN A 921 34.35 -5.25 -18.41
C GLN A 921 34.49 -4.68 -16.99
N ARG A 922 34.03 -5.40 -15.97
CA ARG A 922 34.08 -4.96 -14.56
C ARG A 922 35.50 -4.93 -13.99
N HIS A 923 36.32 -5.95 -14.28
CA HIS A 923 37.61 -6.13 -13.65
C HIS A 923 38.80 -5.66 -14.50
N PHE A 924 38.67 -5.68 -15.83
CA PHE A 924 39.77 -5.36 -16.75
C PHE A 924 39.44 -4.19 -17.69
N ASN A 925 38.26 -3.58 -17.57
CA ASN A 925 37.76 -2.52 -18.46
C ASN A 925 37.80 -2.90 -19.95
N LEU A 926 37.72 -4.20 -20.26
CA LEU A 926 37.70 -4.73 -21.62
C LEU A 926 36.26 -4.66 -22.16
N PHE A 927 36.11 -4.36 -23.45
CA PHE A 927 34.81 -4.14 -24.11
C PHE A 927 33.97 -3.00 -23.50
N PRO A 928 34.47 -1.74 -23.50
CA PRO A 928 33.68 -0.60 -23.05
C PRO A 928 32.39 -0.49 -23.89
N SER A 929 31.25 -0.75 -23.25
CA SER A 929 29.90 -0.57 -23.77
C SER A 929 29.54 0.92 -23.74
N GLU A 930 30.26 1.74 -24.50
CA GLU A 930 29.98 3.18 -24.59
C GLU A 930 28.96 3.42 -25.69
N PHE A 931 27.75 3.82 -25.28
CA PHE A 931 26.75 4.35 -26.19
C PHE A 931 27.33 5.60 -26.86
N PRO A 932 27.32 5.78 -28.19
CA PRO A 932 27.99 6.92 -28.85
C PRO A 932 27.56 8.29 -28.30
N ALA A 933 26.29 8.48 -27.93
CA ALA A 933 25.83 9.73 -27.32
C ALA A 933 26.37 9.95 -25.89
N THR A 934 26.98 8.95 -25.24
CA THR A 934 27.66 9.09 -23.95
C THR A 934 28.83 10.05 -24.06
N LYS A 935 29.59 9.99 -25.17
CA LYS A 935 30.70 10.91 -25.40
C LYS A 935 30.21 12.35 -25.43
N PHE A 936 29.17 12.62 -26.23
CA PHE A 936 28.53 13.93 -26.28
C PHE A 936 28.01 14.35 -24.89
N ALA A 937 27.30 13.46 -24.18
CA ALA A 937 26.77 13.75 -22.85
C ALA A 937 27.87 14.07 -21.82
N LEU A 938 28.99 13.36 -21.86
CA LEU A 938 30.14 13.58 -20.96
C LEU A 938 30.87 14.89 -21.29
N ASP A 939 31.15 15.15 -22.57
CA ASP A 939 31.78 16.39 -23.02
C ASP A 939 30.95 17.61 -22.60
N ARG A 940 29.62 17.51 -22.71
CA ARG A 940 28.68 18.56 -22.27
C ARG A 940 28.62 18.71 -20.77
N SER A 941 28.54 17.60 -20.04
CA SER A 941 28.51 17.62 -18.58
C SER A 941 29.81 18.18 -18.01
N ALA A 942 30.96 17.90 -18.65
CA ALA A 942 32.27 18.43 -18.27
C ALA A 942 32.37 19.94 -18.56
N ALA A 943 31.91 20.40 -19.72
CA ALA A 943 31.89 21.83 -20.07
C ALA A 943 31.04 22.67 -19.11
N ARG A 944 30.05 22.06 -18.44
CA ARG A 944 29.15 22.70 -17.46
C ARG A 944 29.38 22.24 -16.03
N ALA A 945 30.51 21.58 -15.75
CA ALA A 945 30.85 21.12 -14.41
C ALA A 945 30.75 22.18 -13.30
N PRO A 946 31.20 23.46 -13.47
CA PRO A 946 31.09 24.45 -12.41
C PRO A 946 29.62 24.82 -12.10
N GLU A 947 28.79 24.99 -13.14
CA GLU A 947 27.36 25.26 -13.00
C GLU A 947 26.64 24.08 -12.32
N MET A 948 26.92 22.85 -12.76
CA MET A 948 26.30 21.65 -12.20
C MET A 948 26.71 21.42 -10.74
N SER A 949 27.95 21.72 -10.38
CA SER A 949 28.42 21.62 -8.99
C SER A 949 27.69 22.62 -8.09
N LEU A 950 27.47 23.84 -8.57
CA LEU A 950 26.71 24.85 -7.84
C LEU A 950 25.24 24.43 -7.61
N ILE A 951 24.57 23.87 -8.63
CA ILE A 951 23.21 23.34 -8.49
C ILE A 951 23.16 22.19 -7.48
N LYS A 952 24.16 21.29 -7.49
CA LYS A 952 24.24 20.17 -6.54
C LYS A 952 24.43 20.61 -5.09
N GLU A 953 25.08 21.74 -4.85
CA GLU A 953 25.35 22.22 -3.49
C GLU A 953 24.27 23.18 -2.96
N LYS A 954 23.71 24.04 -3.82
CA LYS A 954 22.87 25.18 -3.41
C LYS A 954 21.50 25.24 -4.10
N GLY A 955 21.21 24.29 -4.99
CA GLY A 955 19.97 24.25 -5.77
C GLY A 955 19.92 25.25 -6.94
N LEU A 956 18.91 25.09 -7.79
CA LEU A 956 18.75 25.79 -9.07
C LEU A 956 18.57 27.31 -8.92
N SER A 957 18.06 27.79 -7.77
CA SER A 957 17.93 29.22 -7.47
C SER A 957 19.29 29.93 -7.37
N ALA A 958 20.31 29.27 -6.82
CA ALA A 958 21.65 29.83 -6.68
C ALA A 958 22.42 29.89 -8.02
N ALA A 959 22.10 29.00 -8.97
CA ALA A 959 22.74 28.97 -10.28
C ALA A 959 22.19 30.03 -11.27
N LYS A 960 20.96 30.53 -11.05
CA LYS A 960 20.37 31.62 -11.84
C LYS A 960 21.17 32.93 -11.75
N ASP A 961 21.82 33.16 -10.61
CA ASP A 961 22.67 34.34 -10.39
C ASP A 961 24.02 34.21 -11.11
N LEU A 962 24.59 33.00 -11.20
CA LEU A 962 25.85 32.73 -11.91
C LEU A 962 25.68 32.81 -13.44
N SER A 963 24.59 32.25 -13.99
CA SER A 963 24.31 32.27 -15.43
C SER A 963 24.09 33.69 -15.99
N ARG A 964 23.76 34.66 -15.13
CA ARG A 964 23.66 36.09 -15.49
C ARG A 964 25.02 36.80 -15.54
N ILE A 965 26.04 36.27 -14.87
CA ILE A 965 27.35 36.92 -14.72
C ILE A 965 28.32 36.51 -15.85
N GLU A 966 28.22 35.28 -16.37
CA GLU A 966 29.26 34.72 -17.28
C GLU A 966 28.88 34.60 -18.77
N SER A 967 27.60 34.75 -19.19
CA SER A 967 27.26 34.63 -20.63
C SER A 967 26.39 35.75 -21.19
N GLN A 968 26.82 36.29 -22.33
CA GLN A 968 26.16 37.34 -23.13
C GLN A 968 24.83 36.89 -23.78
N THR A 969 24.38 35.64 -23.57
CA THR A 969 23.11 35.10 -24.06
C THR A 969 22.32 34.48 -22.92
N PRO A 970 21.06 34.90 -22.68
CA PRO A 970 20.20 34.28 -21.67
C PRO A 970 19.85 32.85 -22.10
N ARG A 971 20.44 31.86 -21.44
CA ARG A 971 20.18 30.43 -21.69
C ARG A 971 19.01 29.93 -20.82
N GLY A 972 18.13 29.13 -21.42
CA GLY A 972 16.96 28.53 -20.75
C GLY A 972 17.34 27.40 -19.77
N ILE A 973 16.39 26.97 -18.93
CA ILE A 973 16.60 25.85 -17.99
C ILE A 973 16.33 24.52 -18.72
N ASP A 974 17.35 23.67 -18.89
CA ASP A 974 17.26 22.38 -19.59
C ASP A 974 17.10 21.16 -18.66
N PHE A 975 17.02 19.96 -19.24
CA PHE A 975 16.90 18.72 -18.47
C PHE A 975 18.14 18.40 -17.63
N LEU A 976 19.36 18.69 -18.08
CA LEU A 976 20.56 18.45 -17.28
C LEU A 976 20.50 19.27 -15.98
N SER A 977 20.14 20.56 -16.06
CA SER A 977 19.95 21.41 -14.89
C SER A 977 18.83 20.89 -13.98
N LYS A 978 17.69 20.42 -14.53
CA LYS A 978 16.58 19.90 -13.71
C LYS A 978 16.82 18.51 -13.13
N PHE A 979 17.53 17.60 -13.81
CA PHE A 979 17.94 16.32 -13.23
C PHE A 979 18.99 16.52 -12.13
N THR A 980 19.87 17.51 -12.29
CA THR A 980 20.82 17.91 -11.25
C THR A 980 20.11 18.54 -10.05
N GLN A 981 19.04 19.32 -10.28
CA GLN A 981 18.16 19.79 -9.20
C GLN A 981 17.45 18.63 -8.48
N ALA A 982 16.96 17.62 -9.22
CA ALA A 982 16.40 16.41 -8.61
C ALA A 982 17.44 15.63 -7.79
N GLN A 983 18.72 15.70 -8.17
CA GLN A 983 19.84 15.18 -7.37
C GLN A 983 20.06 15.98 -6.08
N PHE A 984 19.94 17.30 -6.10
CA PHE A 984 19.98 18.13 -4.90
C PHE A 984 18.82 17.80 -3.94
N GLU A 985 17.61 17.62 -4.47
CA GLU A 985 16.41 17.30 -3.66
C GLU A 985 16.40 15.84 -3.15
N HIS A 986 17.02 14.92 -3.88
CA HIS A 986 16.99 13.49 -3.59
C HIS A 986 18.38 12.81 -3.77
N PRO A 987 19.39 13.22 -2.99
CA PRO A 987 20.78 12.78 -3.18
C PRO A 987 20.99 11.27 -3.00
N ASP A 988 20.21 10.63 -2.14
CA ASP A 988 20.28 9.19 -1.87
C ASP A 988 19.81 8.30 -3.03
N PHE A 989 19.12 8.88 -4.02
CA PHE A 989 18.55 8.15 -5.15
C PHE A 989 19.10 8.60 -6.49
N MET A 990 19.08 9.91 -6.73
CA MET A 990 19.51 10.53 -7.98
C MET A 990 21.04 10.69 -8.01
N THR A 991 21.75 9.57 -8.18
CA THR A 991 23.22 9.57 -8.28
C THR A 991 23.71 10.17 -9.60
N ASN A 992 25.01 10.49 -9.70
CA ASN A 992 25.60 10.99 -10.95
C ASN A 992 25.36 10.03 -12.14
N ASP A 993 25.48 8.72 -11.89
CA ASP A 993 25.20 7.70 -12.91
C ASP A 993 23.72 7.72 -13.33
N LEU A 994 22.80 7.96 -12.40
CA LEU A 994 21.37 8.04 -12.69
C LEU A 994 21.00 9.34 -13.43
N VAL A 995 21.64 10.47 -13.11
CA VAL A 995 21.49 11.73 -13.86
C VAL A 995 21.97 11.54 -15.31
N LEU A 996 23.16 10.98 -15.52
CA LEU A 996 23.69 10.69 -16.85
C LEU A 996 22.79 9.71 -17.62
N THR A 997 22.35 8.64 -16.96
CA THR A 997 21.40 7.66 -17.54
C THR A 997 20.07 8.32 -17.90
N SER A 998 19.59 9.29 -17.11
CA SER A 998 18.37 10.06 -17.39
C SER A 998 18.52 10.87 -18.68
N CYS A 999 19.63 11.62 -18.83
CA CYS A 999 19.92 12.39 -20.04
C CYS A 999 20.02 11.50 -21.28
N LEU A 1000 20.77 10.39 -21.21
CA LEU A 1000 20.90 9.45 -22.32
C LEU A 1000 19.58 8.77 -22.68
N SER A 1001 18.75 8.46 -21.66
CA SER A 1001 17.42 7.91 -21.89
C SER A 1001 16.50 8.88 -22.61
N MET A 1002 16.69 10.21 -22.49
CA MET A 1002 15.90 11.19 -23.24
C MET A 1002 16.25 11.14 -24.74
N VAL A 1003 17.54 11.08 -25.09
CA VAL A 1003 17.98 10.95 -26.49
C VAL A 1003 17.46 9.66 -27.14
N LEU A 1004 17.48 8.56 -26.40
CA LEU A 1004 16.99 7.27 -26.90
C LEU A 1004 15.46 7.26 -27.09
N ALA A 1005 14.71 7.71 -26.08
CA ALA A 1005 13.27 7.58 -26.06
C ALA A 1005 12.52 8.72 -26.76
N GLY A 1006 13.10 9.92 -26.83
CA GLY A 1006 12.45 11.13 -27.34
C GLY A 1006 12.62 11.33 -28.84
N SER A 1007 13.77 10.95 -29.41
CA SER A 1007 14.12 11.30 -30.78
C SER A 1007 13.43 10.39 -31.81
N GLU A 1008 13.62 9.07 -31.72
CA GLU A 1008 13.16 8.11 -32.75
C GLU A 1008 11.62 8.08 -32.85
N THR A 1009 10.90 8.04 -31.73
CA THR A 1009 9.44 7.95 -31.73
C THR A 1009 8.77 9.22 -32.24
N THR A 1010 9.36 10.39 -31.98
CA THR A 1010 8.84 11.67 -32.47
C THR A 1010 9.10 11.82 -33.96
N ALA A 1011 10.28 11.41 -34.45
CA ALA A 1011 10.59 11.35 -35.87
C ALA A 1011 9.63 10.45 -36.66
N ILE A 1012 9.31 9.27 -36.12
CA ILE A 1012 8.33 8.34 -36.71
C ILE A 1012 6.95 8.99 -36.80
N SER A 1013 6.54 9.70 -35.76
CA SER A 1013 5.23 10.36 -35.69
C SER A 1013 5.13 11.54 -36.66
N LEU A 1014 6.15 12.41 -36.71
CA LEU A 1014 6.26 13.49 -37.69
C LEU A 1014 6.23 12.96 -39.11
N SER A 1015 7.01 11.92 -39.40
CA SER A 1015 7.06 11.29 -40.73
C SER A 1015 5.69 10.76 -41.14
N SER A 1016 4.95 10.14 -40.21
CA SER A 1016 3.58 9.68 -40.47
C SER A 1016 2.61 10.81 -40.77
N ILE A 1017 2.66 11.91 -40.02
CA ILE A 1017 1.79 13.07 -40.24
C ILE A 1017 1.99 13.62 -41.66
N PHE A 1018 3.24 13.93 -42.02
CA PHE A 1018 3.54 14.47 -43.35
C PHE A 1018 3.23 13.46 -44.46
N TYR A 1019 3.59 12.18 -44.29
CA TYR A 1019 3.33 11.16 -45.30
C TYR A 1019 1.83 11.03 -45.60
N HIS A 1020 0.99 10.91 -44.56
CA HIS A 1020 -0.45 10.78 -44.74
C HIS A 1020 -1.10 12.06 -45.27
N LEU A 1021 -0.63 13.24 -44.88
CA LEU A 1021 -1.10 14.50 -45.48
C LEU A 1021 -0.81 14.55 -46.99
N LEU A 1022 0.42 14.21 -47.40
CA LEU A 1022 0.81 14.27 -48.82
C LEU A 1022 0.15 13.20 -49.68
N ARG A 1023 -0.17 12.04 -49.10
CA ARG A 1023 -0.95 10.98 -49.78
C ARG A 1023 -2.43 11.31 -49.86
N ASN A 1024 -2.91 12.29 -49.10
CA ASN A 1024 -4.32 12.69 -49.07
C ASN A 1024 -4.48 14.20 -49.34
N PRO A 1025 -4.39 14.65 -50.61
CA PRO A 1025 -4.44 16.07 -50.97
C PRO A 1025 -5.67 16.81 -50.43
N ARG A 1026 -6.81 16.13 -50.31
CA ARG A 1026 -8.04 16.65 -49.68
C ARG A 1026 -7.81 17.07 -48.23
N CYS A 1027 -7.12 16.24 -47.46
CA CYS A 1027 -6.82 16.48 -46.06
C CYS A 1027 -5.77 17.58 -45.92
N TYR A 1028 -4.76 17.59 -46.80
CA TYR A 1028 -3.76 18.66 -46.88
C TYR A 1028 -4.42 20.03 -47.13
N ALA A 1029 -5.28 20.13 -48.14
CA ALA A 1029 -5.96 21.38 -48.49
C ALA A 1029 -6.79 21.95 -47.34
N LYS A 1030 -7.54 21.11 -46.62
CA LYS A 1030 -8.32 21.53 -45.44
C LYS A 1030 -7.45 22.02 -44.28
N LEU A 1031 -6.32 21.36 -44.03
CA LEU A 1031 -5.39 21.82 -43.01
C LEU A 1031 -4.78 23.17 -43.41
N MET A 1032 -4.45 23.36 -44.70
CA MET A 1032 -3.99 24.65 -45.18
C MET A 1032 -5.06 25.74 -45.03
N GLU A 1033 -6.32 25.45 -45.36
CA GLU A 1033 -7.45 26.39 -45.16
C GLU A 1033 -7.59 26.82 -43.69
N GLU A 1034 -7.45 25.89 -42.74
CA GLU A 1034 -7.44 26.23 -41.30
C GLU A 1034 -6.25 27.14 -40.93
N LEU A 1035 -5.05 26.85 -41.46
CA LEU A 1035 -3.86 27.65 -41.19
C LEU A 1035 -3.95 29.05 -41.82
N ASP A 1036 -4.47 29.15 -43.03
CA ASP A 1036 -4.65 30.42 -43.74
C ASP A 1036 -5.71 31.27 -43.01
N LYS A 1037 -6.83 30.67 -42.57
CA LYS A 1037 -7.83 31.33 -41.73
C LYS A 1037 -7.27 31.82 -40.38
N ALA A 1038 -6.41 31.04 -39.74
CA ALA A 1038 -5.77 31.45 -38.49
C ALA A 1038 -4.81 32.65 -38.70
N VAL A 1039 -4.26 32.82 -39.90
CA VAL A 1039 -3.50 34.04 -40.27
C VAL A 1039 -4.45 35.22 -40.47
N GLU A 1040 -5.56 35.04 -41.19
CA GLU A 1040 -6.58 36.09 -41.40
C GLU A 1040 -7.17 36.60 -40.07
N GLU A 1041 -7.38 35.71 -39.11
CA GLU A 1041 -7.89 36.05 -37.76
C GLU A 1041 -6.82 36.66 -36.84
N GLY A 1042 -5.56 36.79 -37.31
CA GLY A 1042 -4.45 37.34 -36.54
C GLY A 1042 -3.94 36.45 -35.40
N LEU A 1043 -4.30 35.15 -35.40
CA LEU A 1043 -3.83 34.17 -34.41
C LEU A 1043 -2.40 33.70 -34.69
N ILE A 1044 -2.00 33.72 -35.97
CA ILE A 1044 -0.66 33.46 -36.47
C ILE A 1044 -0.22 34.70 -37.26
N GLY A 1045 0.99 35.20 -37.06
CA GLY A 1045 1.45 36.37 -37.80
C GLY A 1045 1.60 36.12 -39.30
N GLU A 1046 1.45 37.17 -40.12
CA GLU A 1046 1.41 37.12 -41.59
C GLU A 1046 2.69 36.55 -42.23
N SER A 1047 3.82 36.63 -41.53
CA SER A 1047 5.09 36.12 -42.04
C SER A 1047 5.11 34.60 -42.10
N THR A 1048 5.38 34.06 -43.29
CA THR A 1048 5.63 32.62 -43.52
C THR A 1048 6.91 32.10 -42.84
N SER A 1049 7.74 33.02 -42.33
CA SER A 1049 8.94 32.69 -41.54
C SER A 1049 8.69 32.60 -40.04
N GLU A 1050 7.50 32.96 -39.58
CA GLU A 1050 7.13 32.92 -38.16
C GLU A 1050 6.76 31.51 -37.70
N ILE A 1051 7.33 31.10 -36.56
CA ILE A 1051 7.06 29.78 -35.95
C ILE A 1051 5.76 29.87 -35.16
N VAL A 1052 4.87 28.90 -35.40
CA VAL A 1052 3.61 28.80 -34.68
C VAL A 1052 3.87 28.48 -33.22
N THR A 1053 3.35 29.31 -32.31
CA THR A 1053 3.51 29.11 -30.88
C THR A 1053 2.73 27.89 -30.39
N TRP A 1054 3.15 27.31 -29.26
CA TRP A 1054 2.43 26.21 -28.62
C TRP A 1054 0.98 26.60 -28.32
N LYS A 1055 0.76 27.79 -27.76
CA LYS A 1055 -0.58 28.29 -27.41
C LYS A 1055 -1.50 28.35 -28.63
N THR A 1056 -1.02 28.90 -29.75
CA THR A 1056 -1.80 28.97 -30.99
C THR A 1056 -2.05 27.57 -31.58
N SER A 1057 -1.06 26.68 -31.54
CA SER A 1057 -1.24 25.32 -32.09
C SER A 1057 -2.35 24.51 -31.41
N GLN A 1058 -2.67 24.82 -30.14
CA GLN A 1058 -3.74 24.15 -29.39
C GLN A 1058 -5.15 24.62 -29.77
N THR A 1059 -5.28 25.74 -30.49
CA THR A 1059 -6.58 26.28 -30.92
C THR A 1059 -6.98 25.83 -32.32
N LEU A 1060 -6.19 24.96 -32.97
CA LEU A 1060 -6.38 24.50 -34.35
C LEU A 1060 -7.01 23.08 -34.36
N PRO A 1061 -8.36 22.95 -34.43
CA PRO A 1061 -9.04 21.67 -34.29
C PRO A 1061 -8.74 20.67 -35.41
N TYR A 1062 -8.56 21.12 -36.65
CA TYR A 1062 -8.25 20.24 -37.78
C TYR A 1062 -6.80 19.75 -37.73
N LEU A 1063 -5.84 20.60 -37.30
CA LEU A 1063 -4.49 20.17 -36.97
C LEU A 1063 -4.49 19.07 -35.90
N ASP A 1064 -5.24 19.23 -34.80
CA ASP A 1064 -5.37 18.18 -33.78
C ASP A 1064 -5.93 16.89 -34.40
N ALA A 1065 -7.00 16.99 -35.18
CA ALA A 1065 -7.60 15.85 -35.87
C ALA A 1065 -6.62 15.11 -36.80
N VAL A 1066 -5.77 15.84 -37.53
CA VAL A 1066 -4.71 15.29 -38.39
C VAL A 1066 -3.67 14.53 -37.56
N VAL A 1067 -3.23 15.12 -36.45
CA VAL A 1067 -2.24 14.50 -35.56
C VAL A 1067 -2.82 13.25 -34.88
N GLN A 1068 -4.06 13.30 -34.39
CA GLN A 1068 -4.73 12.13 -33.80
C GLN A 1068 -4.89 11.01 -34.81
N GLU A 1069 -5.28 11.33 -36.05
CA GLU A 1069 -5.46 10.32 -37.11
C GLU A 1069 -4.13 9.68 -37.54
N ALA A 1070 -3.04 10.46 -37.57
CA ALA A 1070 -1.70 9.93 -37.82
C ALA A 1070 -1.24 9.00 -36.69
N PHE A 1071 -1.42 9.38 -35.43
CA PHE A 1071 -1.14 8.50 -34.28
C PHE A 1071 -2.00 7.22 -34.28
N ARG A 1072 -3.22 7.30 -34.81
CA ARG A 1072 -4.11 6.15 -34.95
C ARG A 1072 -3.55 5.16 -35.99
N LEU A 1073 -3.22 5.66 -37.18
CA LEU A 1073 -2.78 4.81 -38.30
C LEU A 1073 -1.34 4.30 -38.16
N HIS A 1074 -0.41 5.13 -37.68
CA HIS A 1074 1.00 4.74 -37.53
C HIS A 1074 1.53 5.05 -36.12
N PRO A 1075 1.08 4.34 -35.08
CA PRO A 1075 1.65 4.50 -33.74
C PRO A 1075 3.11 4.03 -33.72
N ALA A 1076 3.99 4.79 -33.04
CA ALA A 1076 5.42 4.54 -33.11
C ALA A 1076 5.86 3.17 -32.58
N ALA A 1077 5.23 2.67 -31.51
CA ALA A 1077 5.48 1.32 -30.97
C ALA A 1077 4.72 0.25 -31.75
N GLY A 1078 5.45 -0.73 -32.31
CA GLY A 1078 4.93 -1.81 -33.15
C GLY A 1078 4.47 -3.05 -32.38
N LEU A 1079 5.24 -3.46 -31.38
CA LEU A 1079 4.94 -4.65 -30.58
C LEU A 1079 4.01 -4.31 -29.39
N MET A 1080 3.45 -5.35 -28.77
CA MET A 1080 2.59 -5.17 -27.61
C MET A 1080 3.36 -4.68 -26.37
N LEU A 1081 2.71 -3.86 -25.54
CA LEU A 1081 3.31 -3.40 -24.29
C LEU A 1081 3.16 -4.46 -23.20
N GLU A 1082 4.07 -5.42 -23.15
CA GLU A 1082 3.98 -6.61 -22.31
C GLU A 1082 3.87 -6.33 -20.79
N ARG A 1083 3.02 -7.09 -20.11
CA ARG A 1083 2.87 -7.17 -18.66
C ARG A 1083 2.80 -8.61 -18.22
N VAL A 1084 3.31 -8.92 -17.04
CA VAL A 1084 3.17 -10.24 -16.43
C VAL A 1084 1.97 -10.20 -15.50
N THR A 1085 1.05 -11.14 -15.68
CA THR A 1085 -0.10 -11.33 -14.78
C THR A 1085 0.38 -11.64 -13.36
N PRO A 1086 -0.33 -11.16 -12.31
CA PRO A 1086 0.01 -11.50 -10.93
C PRO A 1086 0.06 -13.02 -10.74
N PRO A 1087 0.87 -13.56 -9.79
CA PRO A 1087 1.03 -15.03 -9.62
C PRO A 1087 -0.29 -15.79 -9.37
N ALA A 1088 -1.31 -15.04 -8.96
CA ALA A 1088 -2.69 -15.40 -8.77
C ALA A 1088 -3.47 -15.85 -10.01
N GLY A 1089 -2.97 -15.45 -11.17
CA GLY A 1089 -3.83 -15.23 -12.33
C GLY A 1089 -4.78 -14.04 -12.14
N ILE A 1090 -5.46 -13.69 -13.21
CA ILE A 1090 -6.44 -12.60 -13.23
C ILE A 1090 -7.48 -12.84 -14.32
N ASN A 1091 -8.71 -12.40 -14.07
CA ASN A 1091 -9.75 -12.43 -15.10
C ASN A 1091 -9.58 -11.23 -16.02
N ILE A 1092 -9.37 -11.49 -17.32
CA ILE A 1092 -9.28 -10.49 -18.38
C ILE A 1092 -10.39 -10.83 -19.40
N LEU A 1093 -11.30 -9.89 -19.66
CA LEU A 1093 -12.47 -10.08 -20.53
C LEU A 1093 -13.33 -11.31 -20.14
N GLY A 1094 -13.55 -11.53 -18.85
CA GLY A 1094 -14.34 -12.67 -18.35
C GLY A 1094 -13.59 -14.02 -18.33
N ASN A 1095 -12.41 -14.11 -18.94
CA ASN A 1095 -11.60 -15.32 -18.99
C ASN A 1095 -10.47 -15.28 -17.96
N HIS A 1096 -10.27 -16.39 -17.24
CA HIS A 1096 -9.19 -16.50 -16.26
C HIS A 1096 -7.84 -16.75 -16.95
N VAL A 1097 -6.92 -15.79 -16.86
CA VAL A 1097 -5.53 -15.93 -17.31
C VAL A 1097 -4.66 -16.39 -16.14
N PRO A 1098 -3.94 -17.52 -16.25
CA PRO A 1098 -3.06 -18.01 -15.18
C PRO A 1098 -1.95 -17.03 -14.82
N GLY A 1099 -1.48 -17.07 -13.57
CA GLY A 1099 -0.41 -16.20 -13.11
C GLY A 1099 0.94 -16.49 -13.78
N GLY A 1100 1.76 -15.45 -13.94
CA GLY A 1100 3.03 -15.55 -14.66
C GLY A 1100 2.88 -15.55 -16.19
N THR A 1101 1.66 -15.48 -16.73
CA THR A 1101 1.42 -15.31 -18.18
C THR A 1101 1.76 -13.88 -18.62
N ILE A 1102 2.46 -13.73 -19.74
CA ILE A 1102 2.69 -12.44 -20.40
C ILE A 1102 1.41 -12.05 -21.15
N VAL A 1103 0.91 -10.84 -20.87
CA VAL A 1103 -0.27 -10.27 -21.51
C VAL A 1103 -0.01 -8.85 -21.96
N GLY A 1104 -0.75 -8.36 -22.95
CA GLY A 1104 -0.68 -6.97 -23.35
C GLY A 1104 -1.49 -6.68 -24.60
N CYS A 1105 -1.49 -5.40 -24.96
CA CYS A 1105 -2.20 -4.87 -26.11
C CYS A 1105 -1.21 -4.16 -27.04
N SER A 1106 -1.53 -4.15 -28.34
CA SER A 1106 -0.80 -3.39 -29.35
C SER A 1106 -1.65 -2.22 -29.85
N ALA A 1107 -1.06 -1.03 -29.92
CA ALA A 1107 -1.70 0.15 -30.48
C ALA A 1107 -2.08 -0.08 -31.95
N TRP A 1108 -1.25 -0.80 -32.72
CA TRP A 1108 -1.52 -1.13 -34.12
C TRP A 1108 -2.81 -1.93 -34.32
N VAL A 1109 -3.21 -2.70 -33.32
CA VAL A 1109 -4.45 -3.50 -33.34
C VAL A 1109 -5.62 -2.67 -32.78
N LEU A 1110 -5.45 -2.07 -31.60
CA LEU A 1110 -6.51 -1.30 -30.93
C LEU A 1110 -6.99 -0.10 -31.77
N HIS A 1111 -6.08 0.58 -32.46
CA HIS A 1111 -6.38 1.78 -33.24
C HIS A 1111 -7.12 1.49 -34.56
N ARG A 1112 -7.30 0.21 -34.92
CA ARG A 1112 -7.95 -0.25 -36.15
C ARG A 1112 -9.28 -0.97 -35.89
N ARG A 1113 -9.89 -0.78 -34.71
CA ARG A 1113 -11.18 -1.38 -34.36
C ARG A 1113 -12.34 -0.66 -35.05
N PRO A 1114 -13.09 -1.32 -35.96
CA PRO A 1114 -14.23 -0.69 -36.62
C PRO A 1114 -15.32 -0.25 -35.64
N GLU A 1115 -15.47 -0.98 -34.54
CA GLU A 1115 -16.49 -0.70 -33.52
C GLU A 1115 -16.22 0.60 -32.74
N ILE A 1116 -14.98 1.10 -32.77
CA ILE A 1116 -14.57 2.34 -32.10
C ILE A 1116 -14.40 3.47 -33.11
N PHE A 1117 -13.69 3.21 -34.21
CA PHE A 1117 -13.27 4.24 -35.16
C PHE A 1117 -14.12 4.32 -36.43
N GLY A 1118 -15.11 3.43 -36.61
CA GLY A 1118 -15.95 3.31 -37.81
C GLY A 1118 -15.38 2.35 -38.85
N GLU A 1119 -16.18 1.94 -39.84
CA GLU A 1119 -15.82 0.89 -40.82
C GLU A 1119 -14.58 1.18 -41.67
N ASP A 1120 -14.24 2.44 -41.92
CA ASP A 1120 -13.12 2.86 -42.76
C ASP A 1120 -11.82 3.06 -41.96
N VAL A 1121 -11.51 2.12 -41.06
CA VAL A 1121 -10.35 2.19 -40.14
C VAL A 1121 -9.00 2.28 -40.84
N THR A 1122 -8.88 1.84 -42.09
CA THR A 1122 -7.62 1.90 -42.85
C THR A 1122 -7.44 3.23 -43.60
N VAL A 1123 -8.49 4.05 -43.69
CA VAL A 1123 -8.48 5.33 -44.41
C VAL A 1123 -8.03 6.45 -43.48
N PHE A 1124 -7.12 7.30 -43.97
CA PHE A 1124 -6.72 8.52 -43.26
C PHE A 1124 -7.82 9.58 -43.39
N ARG A 1125 -8.69 9.66 -42.39
CA ARG A 1125 -9.84 10.59 -42.35
C ARG A 1125 -9.85 11.40 -41.05
N PRO A 1126 -9.10 12.51 -40.97
CA PRO A 1126 -9.10 13.39 -39.79
C PRO A 1126 -10.50 13.84 -39.36
N GLU A 1127 -11.43 14.01 -40.30
CA GLU A 1127 -12.80 14.46 -39.98
C GLU A 1127 -13.53 13.57 -38.98
N ARG A 1128 -13.14 12.29 -38.84
CA ARG A 1128 -13.74 11.38 -37.84
C ARG A 1128 -13.63 11.92 -36.41
N TRP A 1129 -12.62 12.73 -36.11
CA TRP A 1129 -12.42 13.33 -34.79
C TRP A 1129 -13.29 14.57 -34.54
N LEU A 1130 -13.82 15.17 -35.60
CA LEU A 1130 -14.67 16.37 -35.57
C LEU A 1130 -16.16 16.01 -35.71
N GLU A 1131 -16.47 14.96 -36.47
CA GLU A 1131 -17.84 14.50 -36.75
C GLU A 1131 -18.38 13.54 -35.68
N ALA A 1132 -17.51 12.88 -34.92
CA ALA A 1132 -17.92 11.95 -33.87
C ALA A 1132 -18.73 12.66 -32.78
N ASP A 1133 -19.78 11.99 -32.30
CA ASP A 1133 -20.53 12.47 -31.14
C ASP A 1133 -19.69 12.41 -29.85
N LYS A 1134 -20.20 12.99 -28.76
CA LYS A 1134 -19.47 13.10 -27.50
C LYS A 1134 -19.10 11.74 -26.89
N ASP A 1135 -19.95 10.72 -27.02
CA ASP A 1135 -19.70 9.40 -26.44
C ASP A 1135 -18.70 8.61 -27.29
N GLN A 1136 -18.86 8.64 -28.62
CA GLN A 1136 -17.91 8.02 -29.55
C GLN A 1136 -16.52 8.66 -29.44
N LEU A 1137 -16.44 9.99 -29.40
CA LEU A 1137 -15.17 10.71 -29.25
C LEU A 1137 -14.48 10.34 -27.93
N ARG A 1138 -15.24 10.15 -26.84
CA ARG A 1138 -14.70 9.68 -25.55
C ARG A 1138 -14.09 8.29 -25.68
N ASP A 1139 -14.78 7.36 -26.35
CA ASP A 1139 -14.33 5.98 -26.50
C ASP A 1139 -13.13 5.85 -27.46
N MET A 1140 -13.10 6.65 -28.53
CA MET A 1140 -11.94 6.81 -29.41
C MET A 1140 -10.72 7.30 -28.62
N LYS A 1141 -10.85 8.40 -27.87
CA LYS A 1141 -9.76 8.96 -27.05
C LYS A 1141 -9.30 7.99 -25.95
N ALA A 1142 -10.21 7.21 -25.37
CA ALA A 1142 -9.87 6.20 -24.36
C ALA A 1142 -9.13 4.98 -24.94
N THR A 1143 -9.28 4.71 -26.24
CA THR A 1143 -8.65 3.58 -26.94
C THR A 1143 -7.27 3.94 -27.51
N MET A 1144 -6.95 5.23 -27.65
CA MET A 1144 -5.64 5.71 -28.08
C MET A 1144 -4.54 5.32 -27.07
N PHE A 1145 -3.63 4.44 -27.50
CA PHE A 1145 -2.64 3.73 -26.68
C PHE A 1145 -1.18 3.94 -27.14
N GLN A 1146 -0.94 4.88 -28.05
CA GLN A 1146 0.40 5.21 -28.59
C GLN A 1146 1.41 5.65 -27.52
N PHE A 1147 0.93 6.27 -26.43
CA PHE A 1147 1.78 6.66 -25.29
C PHE A 1147 1.74 5.66 -24.13
N GLY A 1148 1.10 4.49 -24.31
CA GLY A 1148 0.76 3.56 -23.24
C GLY A 1148 -0.35 4.08 -22.32
N ALA A 1149 -0.55 3.41 -21.18
CA ALA A 1149 -1.57 3.78 -20.20
C ALA A 1149 -1.14 3.53 -18.74
N GLY A 1150 -1.90 4.12 -17.81
CA GLY A 1150 -1.73 3.95 -16.36
C GLY A 1150 -0.42 4.50 -15.80
N ALA A 1151 0.09 3.87 -14.73
CA ALA A 1151 1.29 4.33 -14.02
C ALA A 1151 2.56 4.35 -14.89
N ARG A 1152 2.57 3.59 -16.00
CA ARG A 1152 3.70 3.47 -16.94
C ARG A 1152 3.46 4.26 -18.24
N THR A 1153 2.53 5.22 -18.26
CA THR A 1153 2.32 6.13 -19.40
C THR A 1153 3.61 6.90 -19.72
N CYS A 1154 3.90 7.09 -21.00
CA CYS A 1154 5.09 7.80 -21.49
C CYS A 1154 5.25 9.14 -20.76
N ILE A 1155 6.41 9.34 -20.14
CA ILE A 1155 6.69 10.55 -19.37
C ILE A 1155 6.93 11.75 -20.30
N GLY A 1156 7.47 11.52 -21.50
CA GLY A 1156 7.77 12.56 -22.49
C GLY A 1156 6.59 12.97 -23.39
N LYS A 1157 5.36 12.49 -23.13
CA LYS A 1157 4.17 12.76 -23.98
C LYS A 1157 4.02 14.23 -24.33
N ASN A 1158 4.10 15.11 -23.33
CA ASN A 1158 3.87 16.54 -23.50
C ASN A 1158 4.96 17.22 -24.33
N ILE A 1159 6.20 16.75 -24.24
CA ILE A 1159 7.32 17.28 -25.04
C ILE A 1159 7.15 16.86 -26.51
N SER A 1160 6.84 15.59 -26.76
CA SER A 1160 6.61 15.09 -28.11
C SER A 1160 5.46 15.83 -28.80
N LEU A 1161 4.37 16.12 -28.07
CA LEU A 1161 3.29 16.95 -28.60
C LEU A 1161 3.75 18.39 -28.86
N LEU A 1162 4.54 19.00 -27.97
CA LEU A 1162 5.13 20.33 -28.18
C LEU A 1162 5.93 20.39 -29.49
N GLU A 1163 6.78 19.40 -29.75
CA GLU A 1163 7.56 19.31 -31.00
C GLU A 1163 6.65 19.19 -32.24
N ILE A 1164 5.68 18.27 -32.19
CA ILE A 1164 4.81 17.95 -33.33
C ILE A 1164 3.90 19.13 -33.69
N TYR A 1165 3.18 19.68 -32.72
CA TYR A 1165 2.17 20.72 -32.99
C TYR A 1165 2.80 22.07 -33.33
N LYS A 1166 4.08 22.30 -33.02
CA LYS A 1166 4.81 23.48 -33.49
C LYS A 1166 5.42 23.27 -34.87
N LEU A 1167 6.10 22.15 -35.10
CA LEU A 1167 6.80 21.92 -36.36
C LEU A 1167 5.84 21.80 -37.55
N VAL A 1168 4.79 20.97 -37.44
CA VAL A 1168 3.90 20.66 -38.57
C VAL A 1168 3.31 21.93 -39.21
N PRO A 1169 2.61 22.82 -38.47
CA PRO A 1169 2.05 24.01 -39.08
C PRO A 1169 3.13 25.02 -39.50
N SER A 1170 4.22 25.18 -38.74
CA SER A 1170 5.32 26.09 -39.10
C SER A 1170 6.01 25.68 -40.40
N PHE A 1171 6.17 24.38 -40.63
CA PHE A 1171 6.79 23.84 -41.83
C PHE A 1171 5.88 23.98 -43.06
N LEU A 1172 4.59 23.63 -42.92
CA LEU A 1172 3.59 23.73 -44.00
C LEU A 1172 3.34 25.18 -44.44
N ARG A 1173 3.45 26.15 -43.53
CA ARG A 1173 3.35 27.58 -43.87
C ARG A 1173 4.52 28.08 -44.72
N ARG A 1174 5.71 27.51 -44.54
CA ARG A 1174 6.93 27.94 -45.22
C ARG A 1174 7.17 27.21 -46.54
N PHE A 1175 6.83 25.93 -46.61
CA PHE A 1175 7.16 25.08 -47.75
C PHE A 1175 5.92 24.39 -48.33
N GLU A 1176 5.82 24.41 -49.65
CA GLU A 1176 5.07 23.40 -50.41
C GLU A 1176 5.91 22.14 -50.52
N ILE A 1177 5.28 20.99 -50.26
CA ILE A 1177 5.95 19.69 -50.25
C ILE A 1177 5.31 18.81 -51.32
N GLU A 1178 6.15 18.20 -52.16
CA GLU A 1178 5.71 17.26 -53.20
C GLU A 1178 6.43 15.92 -53.04
N LEU A 1179 5.70 14.81 -53.12
CA LEU A 1179 6.30 13.48 -53.19
C LEU A 1179 7.10 13.33 -54.49
N VAL A 1180 8.34 12.82 -54.41
CA VAL A 1180 9.17 12.58 -55.61
C VAL A 1180 8.51 11.54 -56.51
N GLU A 1181 7.99 10.47 -55.92
CA GLU A 1181 7.26 9.40 -56.59
C GLU A 1181 5.91 9.17 -55.89
N PRO A 1182 4.84 9.91 -56.25
CA PRO A 1182 3.55 9.83 -55.56
C PRO A 1182 2.92 8.44 -55.55
N GLY A 1183 3.24 7.59 -56.54
CA GLY A 1183 2.76 6.20 -56.63
C GLY A 1183 3.58 5.19 -55.83
N ARG A 1184 4.76 5.57 -55.32
CA ARG A 1184 5.60 4.66 -54.53
C ARG A 1184 5.23 4.72 -53.06
N GLU A 1185 5.11 3.53 -52.48
CA GLU A 1185 4.84 3.30 -51.07
C GLU A 1185 6.14 3.36 -50.25
N TRP A 1186 6.04 3.84 -49.00
CA TRP A 1186 7.20 3.89 -48.10
C TRP A 1186 7.48 2.48 -47.57
N ARG A 1187 8.70 2.25 -47.07
CA ARG A 1187 9.04 0.97 -46.45
C ARG A 1187 8.98 1.10 -44.94
N THR A 1188 8.29 0.18 -44.28
CA THR A 1188 8.24 0.11 -42.81
C THR A 1188 9.09 -1.03 -42.28
N ILE A 1189 9.79 -0.79 -41.18
CA ILE A 1189 10.63 -1.79 -40.48
C ILE A 1189 10.21 -1.83 -39.02
N ASN A 1190 9.62 -2.94 -38.60
CA ASN A 1190 9.19 -3.15 -37.22
C ASN A 1190 10.30 -3.79 -36.38
N SER A 1191 10.98 -2.95 -35.60
CA SER A 1191 12.05 -3.37 -34.68
C SER A 1191 11.80 -2.76 -33.31
N TRP A 1192 10.72 -3.21 -32.64
CA TRP A 1192 10.09 -2.55 -31.49
C TRP A 1192 9.39 -1.23 -31.84
N PHE A 1193 10.10 -0.29 -32.45
CA PHE A 1193 9.52 0.89 -33.09
C PHE A 1193 9.43 0.69 -34.61
N VAL A 1194 8.35 1.21 -35.22
CA VAL A 1194 8.06 1.03 -36.65
C VAL A 1194 8.64 2.18 -37.47
N ARG A 1195 9.90 2.03 -37.88
CA ARG A 1195 10.68 3.03 -38.63
C ARG A 1195 10.23 3.08 -40.09
N GLN A 1196 10.38 4.24 -40.74
CA GLN A 1196 10.01 4.45 -42.14
C GLN A 1196 11.19 4.87 -43.01
N GLU A 1197 11.33 4.21 -44.16
CA GLU A 1197 12.34 4.46 -45.19
C GLU A 1197 11.69 4.76 -46.54
N GLY A 1198 12.40 5.45 -47.43
CA GLY A 1198 11.91 5.73 -48.80
C GLY A 1198 10.81 6.79 -48.87
N PHE A 1199 10.74 7.69 -47.89
CA PHE A 1199 9.86 8.87 -47.92
C PHE A 1199 10.63 10.08 -48.48
N ASP A 1200 10.71 10.17 -49.80
CA ASP A 1200 11.46 11.22 -50.49
C ASP A 1200 10.54 12.32 -51.04
N VAL A 1201 10.91 13.58 -50.77
CA VAL A 1201 10.12 14.77 -51.14
C VAL A 1201 10.97 15.85 -51.82
N ARG A 1202 10.30 16.77 -52.51
CA ARG A 1202 10.85 18.06 -52.95
C ARG A 1202 10.14 19.18 -52.23
N PHE A 1203 10.87 20.26 -51.95
CA PHE A 1203 10.31 21.45 -51.32
C PHE A 1203 10.33 22.63 -52.28
N LYS A 1204 9.28 23.45 -52.23
CA LYS A 1204 9.21 24.77 -52.86
C LYS A 1204 8.87 25.79 -51.79
N LEU A 1205 9.45 26.99 -51.87
CA LEU A 1205 9.03 28.09 -51.00
C LEU A 1205 7.63 28.55 -51.41
N ARG A 1206 6.75 28.73 -50.42
CA ARG A 1206 5.45 29.36 -50.66
C ARG A 1206 5.64 30.85 -50.92
N SER A 1207 5.06 31.36 -52.00
CA SER A 1207 4.99 32.80 -52.25
C SER A 1207 4.12 33.45 -51.18
N GLN A 1208 4.60 34.55 -50.58
CA GLN A 1208 3.71 35.44 -49.82
C GLN A 1208 2.60 35.87 -50.78
N ALA A 1209 1.34 35.68 -50.39
CA ALA A 1209 0.24 36.33 -51.09
C ALA A 1209 0.52 37.84 -51.03
N GLU A 1210 0.80 38.48 -52.17
CA GLU A 1210 0.67 39.93 -52.27
C GLU A 1210 -0.80 40.23 -51.93
N ALA A 1211 -1.00 40.95 -50.83
CA ALA A 1211 -2.30 41.29 -50.26
C ALA A 1211 -3.23 42.02 -51.25
#